data_AF-A0AAP0NVS9-F1
#
_entry.id   AF-A0AAP0NVS9-F1
#
_cell.length_a   1.000
_cell.length_b   1.000
_cell.length_c   1.000
_cell.angle_alpha   90.00
_cell.angle_beta   90.00
_cell.angle_gamma   90.00
#
_symmetry.space_group_name_H-M   'P 1'
#
loop_
_entity.id
_entity.type
_entity.pdbx_description
1 polymer ?
#
loop_
_entity_poly.entity_id
_entity_poly.type
_entity_poly.pdbx_seq_one_letter_code
_entity_poly.pdbx_strand_id
1 'polypeptide(L)'
;MEAEGGGGGGGVGKGKKEREREKERTKLRERHRRSITSRMLAGLRQYGNFTLPARADMNDVLSALAREAGWTVDPDGTTYRSSPPPLLPLQHQHQHQHHQIAAPYPARSMDSTPLSGAPMKASLECQPSSVPRIDGNLSPASLDSVALMGEIHHGERGTGFIGSPYVPVYVALPSGVINNFCQLIDPQGIRHDLRHLKSLSVDGVVVDCWWGIVEGWSPQKYMWSGYRDLFNIIRECNLKLQFQHIHPVKVVMSFHECGGNGPGEIPIPLPKWVMEIGKDNQDIFFTDREGRRNTECLSWGIDKERVLKGRTGTEVYFDLMRSFRMHFDDLFAEGLISAVEIGLGPSGELKYPSFAERMGWRYPGIGEFQCYDKYLQLSLRKAAKQRGHSFWARGPDNAGNYNSRPQETGFFCERGDYDSYYGRFFLHWYSQTLLDHANNVLSLASLAFEDTKMIVKVRECSVDVYQIILSEVFEMQIPAVYWWYKTPSHAAELTAGYYNPTNQNGYSSIFQVLKKYSATLKFVCLGLPSPIHENDSAFSDSEGLVWQVQNSAWDHGLDIAGQNIQPCFDKEGYSRIVETTKPRNDPDRRHFSFFVYQQPSPLVQREIGFSELDSFIKSMHGLIGQNHFAKFLAVGAEPCISWVVH
;
A
#
# COMPACT_ATOMS: atom_id res chain seq x y z
N MET A 1 49.24 -22.11 -66.69
CA MET A 1 49.68 -20.80 -66.21
C MET A 1 49.26 -20.73 -64.75
N GLU A 2 50.11 -21.27 -63.89
CA GLU A 2 51.02 -20.55 -62.95
C GLU A 2 50.37 -20.64 -61.56
N ALA A 3 50.78 -21.52 -60.64
CA ALA A 3 52.04 -21.70 -59.91
C ALA A 3 52.16 -20.81 -58.65
N GLU A 4 52.86 -21.39 -57.66
CA GLU A 4 53.23 -20.92 -56.31
C GLU A 4 52.23 -21.25 -55.17
N GLY A 5 52.60 -21.88 -54.05
CA GLY A 5 53.91 -22.32 -53.54
C GLY A 5 54.10 -21.94 -52.05
N GLY A 6 54.34 -22.94 -51.19
CA GLY A 6 54.85 -22.77 -49.81
C GLY A 6 53.79 -22.98 -48.71
N GLY A 7 53.94 -23.83 -47.71
CA GLY A 7 55.13 -24.49 -47.17
C GLY A 7 55.33 -24.13 -45.69
N GLY A 8 54.77 -24.93 -44.78
CA GLY A 8 55.41 -25.34 -43.52
C GLY A 8 55.52 -24.36 -42.33
N GLY A 9 55.01 -24.81 -41.17
CA GLY A 9 55.73 -24.67 -39.88
C GLY A 9 55.20 -23.64 -38.87
N GLY A 10 54.46 -24.11 -37.85
CA GLY A 10 54.12 -23.25 -36.70
C GLY A 10 53.26 -23.87 -35.59
N GLY A 11 53.32 -25.18 -35.37
CA GLY A 11 52.38 -25.89 -34.49
C GLY A 11 52.77 -26.09 -33.01
N VAL A 12 53.94 -25.61 -32.55
CA VAL A 12 54.48 -26.08 -31.24
C VAL A 12 54.50 -25.00 -30.14
N GLY A 13 54.31 -23.73 -30.46
CA GLY A 13 54.41 -22.62 -29.48
C GLY A 13 53.10 -22.21 -28.77
N LYS A 14 51.93 -22.43 -29.37
CA LYS A 14 50.64 -21.96 -28.82
C LYS A 14 50.08 -22.87 -27.72
N GLY A 15 50.19 -24.20 -27.88
CA GLY A 15 49.59 -25.16 -26.95
C GLY A 15 50.23 -25.17 -25.55
N LYS A 16 51.52 -24.88 -25.43
CA LYS A 16 52.22 -24.88 -24.13
C LYS A 16 51.80 -23.69 -23.25
N LYS A 17 51.63 -22.50 -23.85
CA LYS A 17 51.22 -21.27 -23.16
C LYS A 17 49.74 -21.29 -22.76
N GLU A 18 48.90 -21.94 -23.56
CA GLU A 18 47.48 -22.15 -23.27
C GLU A 18 47.28 -23.17 -22.14
N ARG A 19 48.04 -24.27 -22.16
CA ARG A 19 48.02 -25.28 -21.10
C ARG A 19 48.51 -24.76 -19.74
N GLU A 20 49.45 -23.81 -19.72
CA GLU A 20 49.86 -23.14 -18.47
C GLU A 20 48.81 -22.17 -17.94
N ARG A 21 48.17 -21.39 -18.82
CA ARG A 21 47.04 -20.51 -18.45
C ARG A 21 45.86 -21.31 -17.91
N GLU A 22 45.60 -22.50 -18.45
CA GLU A 22 44.55 -23.38 -17.95
C GLU A 22 44.90 -23.97 -16.58
N LYS A 23 46.16 -24.36 -16.36
CA LYS A 23 46.65 -24.79 -15.03
C LYS A 23 46.53 -23.67 -13.99
N GLU A 24 46.83 -22.43 -14.35
CA GLU A 24 46.64 -21.29 -13.45
C GLU A 24 45.18 -21.00 -13.14
N ARG A 25 44.28 -21.09 -14.14
CA ARG A 25 42.83 -20.98 -13.91
C ARG A 25 42.31 -22.06 -12.98
N THR A 26 42.81 -23.28 -13.11
CA THR A 26 42.44 -24.39 -12.21
C THR A 26 42.97 -24.17 -10.80
N LYS A 27 44.21 -23.69 -10.64
CA LYS A 27 44.75 -23.32 -9.32
C LYS A 27 43.98 -22.16 -8.67
N LEU A 28 43.54 -21.18 -9.46
CA LEU A 28 42.76 -20.05 -8.96
C LEU A 28 41.36 -20.49 -8.52
N ARG A 29 40.69 -21.33 -9.32
CA ARG A 29 39.41 -21.96 -8.95
C ARG A 29 39.53 -22.75 -7.66
N GLU A 30 40.62 -23.50 -7.50
CA GLU A 30 40.83 -24.31 -6.30
C GLU A 30 41.13 -23.47 -5.04
N ARG A 31 41.89 -22.38 -5.18
CA ARG A 31 42.11 -21.41 -4.09
C ARG A 31 40.81 -20.70 -3.72
N HIS A 32 40.01 -20.33 -4.72
CA HIS A 32 38.71 -19.70 -4.50
C HIS A 32 37.75 -20.64 -3.78
N ARG A 33 37.69 -21.91 -4.22
CA ARG A 33 36.89 -22.96 -3.57
C ARG A 33 37.29 -23.14 -2.09
N ARG A 34 38.59 -23.26 -1.81
CA ARG A 34 39.11 -23.37 -0.43
C ARG A 34 38.83 -22.11 0.42
N SER A 35 38.88 -20.92 -0.18
CA SER A 35 38.55 -19.66 0.49
C SER A 35 37.07 -19.56 0.85
N ILE A 36 36.17 -20.05 -0.01
CA ILE A 36 34.73 -20.12 0.25
C ILE A 36 34.44 -21.12 1.37
N THR A 37 35.01 -22.33 1.29
CA THR A 37 34.87 -23.34 2.34
C THR A 37 35.35 -22.83 3.69
N SER A 38 36.51 -22.17 3.74
CA SER A 38 37.05 -21.58 4.98
C SER A 38 36.12 -20.52 5.58
N ARG A 39 35.54 -19.64 4.75
CA ARG A 39 34.58 -18.62 5.20
C ARG A 39 33.26 -19.21 5.67
N MET A 40 32.74 -20.24 5.00
CA MET A 40 31.55 -20.98 5.47
C MET A 40 31.80 -21.64 6.83
N LEU A 41 32.94 -22.31 7.00
CA LEU A 41 33.31 -22.95 8.27
C LEU A 41 33.51 -21.94 9.40
N ALA A 42 34.09 -20.77 9.10
CA ALA A 42 34.19 -19.68 10.07
C ALA A 42 32.82 -19.12 10.49
N GLY A 43 31.90 -18.95 9.53
CA GLY A 43 30.53 -18.52 9.80
C GLY A 43 29.73 -19.51 10.64
N LEU A 44 29.86 -20.81 10.37
CA LEU A 44 29.21 -21.87 11.17
C LEU A 44 29.70 -21.91 12.62
N ARG A 45 30.98 -21.62 12.87
CA ARG A 45 31.55 -21.50 14.23
C ARG A 45 31.10 -20.26 14.98
N GLN A 46 30.91 -19.15 14.27
CA GLN A 46 30.64 -17.84 14.89
C GLN A 46 29.14 -17.60 15.13
N TYR A 47 28.25 -18.18 14.32
CA TYR A 47 26.83 -17.82 14.32
C TYR A 47 25.86 -19.02 14.42
N GLY A 48 26.33 -20.26 14.29
CA GLY A 48 25.53 -21.45 14.54
C GLY A 48 25.88 -22.02 15.91
N ASN A 49 24.91 -22.25 16.79
CA ASN A 49 25.08 -22.83 18.13
C ASN A 49 25.60 -24.30 18.11
N PHE A 50 26.52 -24.65 17.22
CA PHE A 50 27.14 -25.96 17.11
C PHE A 50 28.29 -26.07 18.13
N THR A 51 28.26 -27.09 18.98
CA THR A 51 29.36 -27.43 19.89
C THR A 51 30.51 -28.07 19.11
N LEU A 52 31.28 -27.25 18.37
CA LEU A 52 32.45 -27.69 17.61
C LEU A 52 33.74 -27.44 18.42
N PRO A 53 34.71 -28.38 18.45
CA PRO A 53 36.02 -28.14 19.05
C PRO A 53 36.73 -26.94 18.43
N ALA A 54 37.57 -26.25 19.21
CA ALA A 54 38.32 -25.07 18.74
C ALA A 54 39.20 -25.34 17.50
N ARG A 55 39.57 -26.61 17.26
CA ARG A 55 40.32 -27.09 16.09
C ARG A 55 39.55 -28.13 15.27
N ALA A 56 38.23 -28.04 15.21
CA ALA A 56 37.39 -28.95 14.44
C ALA A 56 37.84 -29.03 12.97
N ASP A 57 37.92 -30.22 12.41
CA ASP A 57 38.20 -30.44 10.99
C ASP A 57 36.90 -30.51 10.16
N MET A 58 37.01 -30.86 8.88
CA MET A 58 35.86 -30.94 7.98
C MET A 58 34.87 -32.04 8.39
N ASN A 59 35.37 -33.15 8.95
CA ASN A 59 34.55 -34.30 9.35
C ASN A 59 33.76 -34.00 10.61
N ASP A 60 34.33 -33.23 11.53
CA ASP A 60 33.62 -32.74 12.73
C ASP A 60 32.41 -31.87 12.37
N VAL A 61 32.57 -31.01 11.36
CA VAL A 61 31.50 -30.12 10.90
C VAL A 61 30.40 -30.89 10.17
N LEU A 62 30.78 -31.84 9.31
CA LEU A 62 29.82 -32.71 8.63
C LEU A 62 29.03 -33.57 9.64
N SER A 63 29.70 -34.07 10.68
CA SER A 63 29.05 -34.82 11.76
C SER A 63 28.04 -33.97 12.54
N ALA A 64 28.37 -32.70 12.81
CA ALA A 64 27.45 -31.78 13.49
C ALA A 64 26.23 -31.45 12.62
N LEU A 65 26.42 -31.22 11.32
CA LEU A 65 25.33 -30.96 10.38
C LEU A 65 24.42 -32.18 10.19
N ALA A 66 24.99 -33.38 10.14
CA ALA A 66 24.22 -34.61 10.03
C ALA A 66 23.34 -34.84 11.28
N ARG A 67 23.87 -34.59 12.49
CA ARG A 67 23.08 -34.66 13.74
C ARG A 67 21.93 -33.67 13.76
N GLU A 68 22.16 -32.42 13.33
CA GLU A 68 21.11 -31.40 13.24
C GLU A 68 20.02 -31.78 12.23
N ALA A 69 20.39 -32.44 11.12
CA ALA A 69 19.47 -32.96 10.12
C ALA A 69 18.72 -34.24 10.57
N GLY A 70 18.90 -34.67 11.82
CA GLY A 70 18.24 -35.83 12.42
C GLY A 70 18.86 -37.18 12.06
N TRP A 71 20.14 -37.21 11.72
CA TRP A 71 20.91 -38.45 11.52
C TRP A 71 21.69 -38.82 12.79
N THR A 72 21.80 -40.11 13.06
CA THR A 72 22.75 -40.61 14.06
C THR A 72 24.13 -40.73 13.39
N VAL A 73 25.16 -40.20 14.05
CA VAL A 73 26.55 -40.23 13.58
C VAL A 73 27.42 -40.88 14.65
N ASP A 74 27.92 -42.07 14.35
CA ASP A 74 28.77 -42.86 15.24
C ASP A 74 30.21 -42.29 15.29
N PRO A 75 31.01 -42.62 16.32
CA PRO A 75 32.37 -42.09 16.49
C PRO A 75 33.36 -42.43 15.36
N ASP A 76 33.06 -43.46 14.57
CA ASP A 76 33.84 -43.89 13.40
C ASP A 76 33.45 -43.14 12.10
N GLY A 77 32.45 -42.25 12.16
CA GLY A 77 31.95 -41.46 11.04
C GLY A 77 30.78 -42.11 10.29
N THR A 78 30.28 -43.26 10.74
CA THR A 78 29.13 -43.93 10.13
C THR A 78 27.85 -43.15 10.41
N THR A 79 27.03 -42.89 9.37
CA THR A 79 25.77 -42.12 9.50
C THR A 79 24.55 -42.92 9.07
N TYR A 80 23.48 -42.93 9.88
CA TYR A 80 22.23 -43.63 9.58
C TYR A 80 21.01 -42.90 10.16
N ARG A 81 19.82 -43.22 9.61
CA ARG A 81 18.54 -42.61 10.00
C ARG A 81 17.61 -43.72 10.48
N SER A 82 17.14 -43.64 11.72
CA SER A 82 16.19 -44.62 12.24
C SER A 82 14.78 -44.34 11.69
N SER A 83 14.29 -45.19 10.80
CA SER A 83 12.88 -45.20 10.39
C SER A 83 11.99 -45.70 11.55
N PRO A 84 10.79 -45.14 11.79
CA PRO A 84 9.83 -45.77 12.69
C PRO A 84 9.37 -47.11 12.09
N PRO A 85 9.19 -48.18 12.89
CA PRO A 85 8.67 -49.45 12.37
C PRO A 85 7.20 -49.30 11.92
N PRO A 86 6.75 -50.02 10.88
CA PRO A 86 5.38 -49.98 10.41
C PRO A 86 4.43 -50.62 11.43
N LEU A 87 3.29 -49.96 11.69
CA LEU A 87 2.22 -50.45 12.57
C LEU A 87 1.57 -51.70 11.96
N LEU A 88 1.64 -52.84 12.68
CA LEU A 88 0.84 -54.03 12.42
C LEU A 88 -0.50 -53.97 13.19
N PRO A 89 -1.59 -54.53 12.64
CA PRO A 89 -2.90 -54.55 13.30
C PRO A 89 -2.99 -55.72 14.30
N LEU A 90 -3.56 -55.51 15.48
CA LEU A 90 -3.88 -56.58 16.44
C LEU A 90 -5.34 -56.52 16.89
N GLN A 91 -5.99 -57.68 16.75
CA GLN A 91 -7.31 -58.05 17.22
C GLN A 91 -7.34 -58.38 18.74
N HIS A 92 -8.56 -58.38 19.28
CA HIS A 92 -9.02 -58.65 20.65
C HIS A 92 -8.43 -59.85 21.43
N GLN A 93 -8.28 -59.71 22.76
CA GLN A 93 -9.03 -60.37 23.87
C GLN A 93 -8.38 -60.09 25.25
N HIS A 94 -9.10 -59.49 26.24
CA HIS A 94 -9.62 -60.06 27.52
C HIS A 94 -8.54 -60.56 28.52
N GLN A 95 -8.42 -60.17 29.81
CA GLN A 95 -9.39 -60.15 30.94
C GLN A 95 -8.78 -59.49 32.24
N HIS A 96 -9.65 -58.91 33.11
CA HIS A 96 -9.68 -58.82 34.62
C HIS A 96 -8.44 -58.34 35.44
N GLN A 97 -8.47 -57.68 36.63
CA GLN A 97 -9.46 -57.15 37.60
C GLN A 97 -8.73 -56.33 38.73
N HIS A 98 -9.42 -55.34 39.34
CA HIS A 98 -9.42 -54.91 40.78
C HIS A 98 -8.18 -54.32 41.53
N HIS A 99 -8.22 -53.04 41.98
CA HIS A 99 -8.45 -52.59 43.39
C HIS A 99 -8.29 -51.06 43.61
N GLN A 100 -9.15 -50.51 44.47
CA GLN A 100 -9.11 -49.15 45.07
C GLN A 100 -8.24 -49.12 46.35
N ILE A 101 -7.81 -47.93 46.81
CA ILE A 101 -7.97 -47.35 48.19
C ILE A 101 -7.19 -46.02 48.33
N ALA A 102 -7.61 -45.18 49.29
CA ALA A 102 -7.52 -43.73 49.38
C ALA A 102 -6.44 -43.11 50.32
N ALA A 103 -6.20 -41.79 50.11
CA ALA A 103 -5.81 -40.69 51.03
C ALA A 103 -4.46 -40.80 51.82
N PRO A 104 -3.91 -39.75 52.51
CA PRO A 104 -4.39 -38.36 52.80
C PRO A 104 -3.33 -37.20 52.69
N TYR A 105 -3.79 -35.95 52.94
CA TYR A 105 -3.07 -34.67 53.22
C TYR A 105 -2.32 -34.66 54.59
N PRO A 106 -1.37 -33.73 54.93
CA PRO A 106 -1.58 -32.28 55.32
C PRO A 106 -0.48 -31.31 54.80
N ALA A 107 -0.61 -29.99 54.59
CA ALA A 107 -1.18 -28.79 55.28
C ALA A 107 -0.12 -27.92 56.02
N ARG A 108 -0.05 -26.62 55.65
CA ARG A 108 0.24 -25.38 56.45
C ARG A 108 0.79 -24.26 55.54
N SER A 109 0.49 -22.96 55.66
CA SER A 109 -0.32 -22.16 56.59
C SER A 109 -0.61 -20.77 55.96
N MET A 110 -1.74 -20.17 56.34
CA MET A 110 -2.18 -18.77 56.13
C MET A 110 -1.32 -17.77 56.96
N ASP A 111 -1.31 -16.44 56.78
CA ASP A 111 -2.38 -15.39 56.85
C ASP A 111 -1.93 -14.13 56.07
N SER A 112 -2.71 -13.28 55.38
CA SER A 112 -4.05 -12.65 55.50
C SER A 112 -4.10 -11.26 56.23
N THR A 113 -3.99 -10.14 55.47
CA THR A 113 -5.01 -9.04 55.30
C THR A 113 -4.94 -7.81 56.27
N PRO A 114 -5.79 -6.73 56.19
CA PRO A 114 -5.80 -5.60 55.22
C PRO A 114 -6.14 -4.18 55.84
N LEU A 115 -6.61 -3.22 55.00
CA LEU A 115 -7.31 -1.89 55.26
C LEU A 115 -6.40 -0.63 55.34
N SER A 116 -6.76 0.62 54.99
CA SER A 116 -7.89 1.33 54.34
C SER A 116 -7.54 2.85 54.25
N GLY A 117 -8.15 3.62 53.32
CA GLY A 117 -8.50 5.05 53.56
C GLY A 117 -7.70 6.19 52.87
N ALA A 118 -8.41 7.04 52.10
CA ALA A 118 -8.01 8.37 51.58
C ALA A 118 -8.38 9.52 52.58
N PRO A 119 -8.38 10.86 52.30
CA PRO A 119 -7.91 11.72 51.17
C PRO A 119 -7.20 13.07 51.61
N MET A 120 -6.80 13.98 50.68
CA MET A 120 -6.95 15.48 50.71
C MET A 120 -6.01 16.29 49.74
N LYS A 121 -6.49 17.49 49.33
CA LYS A 121 -5.95 18.55 48.43
C LYS A 121 -4.77 19.38 49.00
N ALA A 122 -3.97 20.05 48.13
CA ALA A 122 -3.75 21.53 48.09
C ALA A 122 -2.69 22.00 47.05
N SER A 123 -2.88 23.22 46.54
CA SER A 123 -2.13 24.00 45.50
C SER A 123 -0.76 24.57 45.91
N LEU A 124 0.08 25.00 44.93
CA LEU A 124 0.53 26.41 44.72
C LEU A 124 1.58 26.59 43.59
N GLU A 125 1.54 27.79 42.99
CA GLU A 125 2.27 28.35 41.84
C GLU A 125 3.74 28.72 42.09
N CYS A 126 4.54 28.91 41.01
CA CYS A 126 5.29 30.16 40.76
C CYS A 126 5.93 30.23 39.35
N GLN A 127 5.87 31.41 38.73
CA GLN A 127 6.54 31.90 37.51
C GLN A 127 7.55 33.04 37.91
N PRO A 128 8.14 33.87 37.02
CA PRO A 128 9.44 33.67 36.35
C PRO A 128 10.43 34.88 36.51
N SER A 129 11.60 34.82 35.88
CA SER A 129 12.52 35.95 35.63
C SER A 129 13.52 35.54 34.53
N SER A 130 14.11 36.34 33.64
CA SER A 130 13.94 37.69 33.06
C SER A 130 15.15 37.88 32.12
N VAL A 131 14.98 38.61 31.01
CA VAL A 131 15.90 38.79 29.86
C VAL A 131 17.11 39.69 30.16
N PRO A 132 18.17 39.74 29.31
CA PRO A 132 18.41 41.00 28.59
C PRO A 132 18.79 40.88 27.09
N ARG A 133 18.47 41.97 26.37
CA ARG A 133 18.66 42.32 24.93
C ARG A 133 20.15 42.62 24.61
N ILE A 134 20.65 42.65 23.36
CA ILE A 134 20.52 43.73 22.34
C ILE A 134 21.14 43.30 20.98
N ASP A 135 20.40 43.62 19.90
CA ASP A 135 20.70 44.05 18.52
C ASP A 135 21.93 43.61 17.69
N GLY A 136 21.67 43.41 16.39
CA GLY A 136 22.60 43.85 15.32
C GLY A 136 22.71 42.95 14.09
N ASN A 137 22.14 43.41 12.96
CA ASN A 137 22.30 42.88 11.60
C ASN A 137 23.76 42.60 11.19
N LEU A 138 23.96 41.62 10.30
CA LEU A 138 24.69 41.70 9.00
C LEU A 138 25.16 40.31 8.56
N SER A 139 24.78 39.86 7.35
CA SER A 139 25.61 38.96 6.53
C SER A 139 26.55 39.83 5.68
N PRO A 140 27.79 39.38 5.41
CA PRO A 140 28.03 38.73 4.10
C PRO A 140 29.11 37.62 4.07
N ALA A 141 28.92 36.71 3.12
CA ALA A 141 29.86 35.97 2.26
C ALA A 141 31.31 35.59 2.69
N SER A 142 31.60 34.30 2.41
CA SER A 142 32.78 33.70 1.74
C SER A 142 34.08 33.38 2.50
N LEU A 143 34.44 32.08 2.43
CA LEU A 143 35.76 31.43 2.24
C LEU A 143 36.86 31.74 3.30
N ASP A 144 37.61 30.82 3.89
CA ASP A 144 38.08 29.51 3.42
C ASP A 144 38.72 28.69 4.58
N SER A 145 38.58 27.38 4.48
CA SER A 145 39.55 26.32 4.81
C SER A 145 40.26 26.22 6.18
N VAL A 146 39.87 25.21 7.00
CA VAL A 146 40.82 24.20 7.53
C VAL A 146 40.13 22.83 7.55
N ALA A 147 40.78 21.87 6.91
CA ALA A 147 40.37 20.50 6.68
C ALA A 147 40.16 19.68 7.95
N LEU A 148 39.10 18.86 7.95
CA LEU A 148 39.07 17.59 8.67
C LEU A 148 38.58 16.52 7.69
N MET A 149 39.54 15.80 7.11
CA MET A 149 39.30 14.56 6.38
C MET A 149 38.67 13.54 7.33
N GLY A 150 37.36 13.30 7.17
CA GLY A 150 36.72 12.04 7.54
C GLY A 150 36.52 11.24 6.27
N GLU A 151 37.37 10.25 6.05
CA GLU A 151 37.32 9.37 4.87
C GLU A 151 35.96 8.67 4.75
N ILE A 152 35.31 8.90 3.61
CA ILE A 152 34.11 8.20 3.16
C ILE A 152 34.50 6.76 2.86
N HIS A 153 34.14 5.84 3.75
CA HIS A 153 34.02 4.43 3.38
C HIS A 153 32.73 4.24 2.58
N HIS A 154 32.86 4.21 1.25
CA HIS A 154 31.90 3.57 0.37
C HIS A 154 31.91 2.05 0.63
N GLY A 155 31.21 1.64 1.68
CA GLY A 155 30.85 0.26 1.94
C GLY A 155 29.53 -0.07 1.23
N GLU A 156 29.49 -1.20 0.54
CA GLU A 156 28.32 -1.79 -0.10
C GLU A 156 27.09 -1.73 0.84
N ARG A 157 26.01 -1.07 0.39
CA ARG A 157 24.73 -0.99 1.11
C ARG A 157 24.17 -2.40 1.31
N GLY A 158 24.29 -2.91 2.52
CA GLY A 158 23.65 -4.16 2.93
C GLY A 158 22.13 -4.09 2.80
N THR A 159 21.62 -4.91 1.89
CA THR A 159 20.20 -5.19 1.68
C THR A 159 19.64 -6.00 2.85
N GLY A 160 18.93 -5.36 3.78
CA GLY A 160 18.12 -6.09 4.75
C GLY A 160 17.20 -5.17 5.55
N PHE A 161 15.88 -5.38 5.44
CA PHE A 161 14.86 -4.78 6.32
C PHE A 161 14.65 -5.61 7.60
N ILE A 162 15.64 -6.42 7.98
CA ILE A 162 15.55 -7.34 9.13
C ILE A 162 15.43 -6.54 10.42
N GLY A 163 14.44 -6.87 11.25
CA GLY A 163 14.18 -6.17 12.51
C GLY A 163 13.53 -4.79 12.38
N SER A 164 13.12 -4.41 11.16
CA SER A 164 12.26 -3.23 10.94
C SER A 164 10.81 -3.52 11.35
N PRO A 165 9.97 -2.49 11.59
CA PRO A 165 8.58 -2.68 11.99
C PRO A 165 7.81 -3.59 11.02
N TYR A 166 6.94 -4.42 11.59
CA TYR A 166 6.02 -5.28 10.86
C TYR A 166 4.92 -4.42 10.23
N VAL A 167 4.80 -4.47 8.91
CA VAL A 167 3.70 -3.81 8.18
C VAL A 167 2.82 -4.88 7.54
N PRO A 168 1.56 -5.06 7.98
CA PRO A 168 0.62 -6.01 7.41
C PRO A 168 0.37 -5.75 5.91
N VAL A 169 0.34 -6.80 5.09
CA VAL A 169 0.08 -6.72 3.65
C VAL A 169 -1.25 -7.37 3.31
N TYR A 170 -2.16 -6.59 2.75
CA TYR A 170 -3.46 -7.02 2.24
C TYR A 170 -3.42 -7.08 0.72
N VAL A 171 -4.23 -7.93 0.11
CA VAL A 171 -4.33 -8.02 -1.36
C VAL A 171 -5.74 -7.63 -1.81
N ALA A 172 -5.86 -6.67 -2.72
CA ALA A 172 -7.15 -6.33 -3.31
C ALA A 172 -7.62 -7.43 -4.26
N LEU A 173 -8.84 -7.92 -4.06
CA LEU A 173 -9.45 -8.87 -4.99
C LEU A 173 -9.89 -8.15 -6.27
N PRO A 174 -9.97 -8.86 -7.41
CA PRO A 174 -10.41 -8.26 -8.66
C PRO A 174 -11.81 -7.66 -8.56
N SER A 175 -12.01 -6.46 -9.11
CA SER A 175 -13.30 -5.73 -9.09
C SER A 175 -14.46 -6.55 -9.66
N GLY A 176 -14.17 -7.44 -10.63
CA GLY A 176 -15.15 -8.31 -11.29
C GLY A 176 -15.47 -9.62 -10.56
N VAL A 177 -15.05 -9.80 -9.29
CA VAL A 177 -15.34 -11.03 -8.53
C VAL A 177 -16.85 -11.26 -8.32
N ILE A 178 -17.63 -10.18 -8.24
CA ILE A 178 -19.11 -10.22 -8.20
C ILE A 178 -19.64 -9.63 -9.51
N ASN A 179 -20.58 -10.32 -10.16
CA ASN A 179 -21.22 -9.81 -11.38
C ASN A 179 -22.35 -8.80 -11.09
N ASN A 180 -22.88 -8.17 -12.13
CA ASN A 180 -23.99 -7.18 -12.04
C ASN A 180 -25.31 -7.74 -11.48
N PHE A 181 -25.42 -9.06 -11.29
CA PHE A 181 -26.58 -9.72 -10.68
C PHE A 181 -26.32 -10.08 -9.20
N CYS A 182 -25.23 -9.59 -8.60
CA CYS A 182 -24.81 -9.93 -7.25
C CYS A 182 -24.55 -11.44 -7.07
N GLN A 183 -23.88 -12.05 -8.05
CA GLN A 183 -23.46 -13.45 -8.00
C GLN A 183 -21.93 -13.53 -8.03
N LEU A 184 -21.38 -14.41 -7.20
CA LEU A 184 -19.94 -14.69 -7.17
C LEU A 184 -19.51 -15.43 -8.44
N ILE A 185 -18.53 -14.86 -9.14
CA ILE A 185 -17.90 -15.47 -10.31
C ILE A 185 -16.77 -16.40 -9.85
N ASP A 186 -16.69 -17.59 -10.46
CA ASP A 186 -15.68 -18.62 -10.20
C ASP A 186 -15.33 -18.87 -8.71
N PRO A 187 -16.26 -19.41 -7.91
CA PRO A 187 -16.02 -19.71 -6.49
C PRO A 187 -14.86 -20.69 -6.23
N GLN A 188 -14.42 -21.46 -7.22
CA GLN A 188 -13.32 -22.42 -7.07
C GLN A 188 -11.96 -21.76 -7.37
N GLY A 189 -11.89 -20.92 -8.41
CA GLY A 189 -10.72 -20.08 -8.68
C GLY A 189 -10.39 -19.18 -7.50
N ILE A 190 -11.40 -18.49 -6.93
CA ILE A 190 -11.20 -17.66 -5.73
C ILE A 190 -10.67 -18.49 -4.55
N ARG A 191 -11.18 -19.71 -4.33
CA ARG A 191 -10.65 -20.60 -3.27
C ARG A 191 -9.19 -20.97 -3.51
N HIS A 192 -8.81 -21.24 -4.76
CA HIS A 192 -7.44 -21.54 -5.12
C HIS A 192 -6.53 -20.34 -4.88
N ASP A 193 -6.93 -19.16 -5.34
CA ASP A 193 -6.15 -17.93 -5.22
C ASP A 193 -5.98 -17.52 -3.75
N LEU A 194 -7.02 -17.61 -2.93
CA LEU A 194 -6.93 -17.34 -1.48
C LEU A 194 -5.97 -18.29 -0.75
N ARG A 195 -5.95 -19.58 -1.12
CA ARG A 195 -4.98 -20.54 -0.55
C ARG A 195 -3.55 -20.19 -0.95
N HIS A 196 -3.36 -19.75 -2.18
CA HIS A 196 -2.06 -19.33 -2.68
C HIS A 196 -1.57 -18.05 -1.98
N LEU A 197 -2.42 -17.02 -1.86
CA LEU A 197 -2.11 -15.79 -1.12
C LEU A 197 -1.71 -16.08 0.33
N LYS A 198 -2.41 -17.02 0.97
CA LYS A 198 -2.06 -17.47 2.33
C LYS A 198 -0.68 -18.14 2.40
N SER A 199 -0.27 -18.88 1.36
CA SER A 199 1.08 -19.47 1.30
C SER A 199 2.20 -18.43 1.20
N LEU A 200 1.89 -17.24 0.68
CA LEU A 200 2.79 -16.08 0.62
C LEU A 200 2.80 -15.28 1.94
N SER A 201 2.11 -15.76 2.98
CA SER A 201 1.94 -15.08 4.27
C SER A 201 1.20 -13.74 4.18
N VAL A 202 0.32 -13.54 3.20
CA VAL A 202 -0.55 -12.36 3.14
C VAL A 202 -1.44 -12.26 4.39
N ASP A 203 -1.59 -11.05 4.94
CA ASP A 203 -2.34 -10.78 6.16
C ASP A 203 -3.86 -10.75 5.95
N GLY A 204 -4.32 -10.42 4.74
CA GLY A 204 -5.75 -10.35 4.45
C GLY A 204 -6.05 -9.91 3.02
N VAL A 205 -7.31 -9.66 2.75
CA VAL A 205 -7.81 -9.21 1.45
C VAL A 205 -8.63 -7.93 1.58
N VAL A 206 -8.67 -7.17 0.49
CA VAL A 206 -9.56 -6.02 0.32
C VAL A 206 -10.63 -6.37 -0.70
N VAL A 207 -11.89 -6.07 -0.38
CA VAL A 207 -13.05 -6.38 -1.23
C VAL A 207 -13.87 -5.12 -1.50
N ASP A 208 -14.04 -4.78 -2.77
CA ASP A 208 -14.91 -3.68 -3.21
C ASP A 208 -16.39 -4.09 -3.21
N CYS A 209 -17.18 -3.42 -2.38
CA CYS A 209 -18.63 -3.50 -2.36
C CYS A 209 -19.23 -2.39 -3.24
N TRP A 210 -19.56 -2.74 -4.47
CA TRP A 210 -20.04 -1.81 -5.49
C TRP A 210 -21.50 -1.43 -5.30
N TRP A 211 -21.76 -0.13 -5.10
CA TRP A 211 -23.12 0.40 -4.99
C TRP A 211 -24.00 0.02 -6.19
N GLY A 212 -23.42 0.11 -7.40
CA GLY A 212 -24.06 -0.27 -8.66
C GLY A 212 -24.54 -1.72 -8.76
N ILE A 213 -23.93 -2.63 -7.99
CA ILE A 213 -24.32 -4.04 -7.94
C ILE A 213 -25.38 -4.25 -6.85
N VAL A 214 -25.10 -3.78 -5.63
CA VAL A 214 -25.88 -4.17 -4.45
C VAL A 214 -27.23 -3.46 -4.37
N GLU A 215 -27.34 -2.22 -4.86
CA GLU A 215 -28.61 -1.45 -4.95
C GLU A 215 -28.96 -1.15 -6.42
N GLY A 216 -28.50 -1.99 -7.35
CA GLY A 216 -28.47 -1.68 -8.78
C GLY A 216 -29.84 -1.41 -9.42
N TRP A 217 -30.86 -2.19 -9.06
CA TRP A 217 -32.15 -2.20 -9.79
C TRP A 217 -33.21 -1.28 -9.21
N SER A 218 -33.24 -1.10 -7.89
CA SER A 218 -34.30 -0.37 -7.21
C SER A 218 -33.81 0.23 -5.91
N PRO A 219 -34.25 1.47 -5.57
CA PRO A 219 -33.85 2.10 -4.32
C PRO A 219 -34.27 1.25 -3.12
N GLN A 220 -33.39 1.14 -2.13
CA GLN A 220 -33.58 0.41 -0.87
C GLN A 220 -33.84 -1.10 -1.03
N LYS A 221 -33.46 -1.67 -2.19
CA LYS A 221 -33.49 -3.12 -2.43
C LYS A 221 -32.06 -3.63 -2.54
N TYR A 222 -31.48 -3.93 -1.39
CA TYR A 222 -30.09 -4.36 -1.27
C TYR A 222 -29.93 -5.87 -1.48
N MET A 223 -29.05 -6.26 -2.40
CA MET A 223 -28.65 -7.64 -2.64
C MET A 223 -27.21 -7.85 -2.16
N TRP A 224 -27.03 -8.79 -1.24
CA TRP A 224 -25.73 -9.10 -0.63
C TRP A 224 -25.31 -10.56 -0.82
N SER A 225 -26.08 -11.38 -1.54
CA SER A 225 -25.87 -12.83 -1.67
C SER A 225 -24.48 -13.19 -2.22
N GLY A 226 -24.05 -12.57 -3.31
CA GLY A 226 -22.73 -12.87 -3.89
C GLY A 226 -21.58 -12.48 -2.95
N TYR A 227 -21.71 -11.36 -2.25
CA TYR A 227 -20.75 -10.94 -1.22
C TYR A 227 -20.75 -11.88 -0.01
N ARG A 228 -21.92 -12.38 0.40
CA ARG A 228 -22.05 -13.38 1.47
C ARG A 228 -21.35 -14.69 1.10
N ASP A 229 -21.53 -15.16 -0.13
CA ASP A 229 -20.84 -16.36 -0.62
C ASP A 229 -19.32 -16.16 -0.63
N LEU A 230 -18.85 -14.99 -1.08
CA LEU A 230 -17.43 -14.62 -1.07
C LEU A 230 -16.84 -14.60 0.36
N PHE A 231 -17.52 -13.93 1.30
CA PHE A 231 -17.04 -13.87 2.68
C PHE A 231 -17.08 -15.23 3.38
N ASN A 232 -18.07 -16.08 3.07
CA ASN A 232 -18.09 -17.45 3.56
C ASN A 232 -16.86 -18.25 3.07
N ILE A 233 -16.46 -18.06 1.81
CA ILE A 233 -15.25 -18.67 1.25
C ILE A 233 -13.98 -18.19 1.96
N ILE A 234 -13.86 -16.88 2.17
CA ILE A 234 -12.71 -16.29 2.89
C ILE A 234 -12.65 -16.86 4.32
N ARG A 235 -13.79 -16.91 5.01
CA ARG A 235 -13.93 -17.50 6.34
C ARG A 235 -13.50 -18.97 6.36
N GLU A 236 -13.95 -19.79 5.42
CA GLU A 236 -13.56 -21.20 5.29
C GLU A 236 -12.05 -21.40 5.10
N CYS A 237 -11.42 -20.59 4.25
CA CYS A 237 -9.97 -20.63 4.01
C CYS A 237 -9.16 -20.23 5.25
N ASN A 238 -9.74 -19.44 6.14
CA ASN A 238 -9.12 -19.05 7.41
C ASN A 238 -9.26 -20.12 8.48
N LEU A 239 -10.45 -20.68 8.67
CA LEU A 239 -10.73 -21.69 9.70
C LEU A 239 -9.92 -23.00 9.53
N LYS A 240 -9.51 -23.34 8.30
CA LYS A 240 -8.79 -24.59 8.04
C LYS A 240 -7.32 -24.61 8.48
N LEU A 241 -6.73 -23.47 8.88
CA LEU A 241 -5.30 -23.39 9.21
C LEU A 241 -5.11 -22.58 10.51
N GLN A 242 -4.81 -23.30 11.60
CA GLN A 242 -4.81 -22.85 13.00
C GLN A 242 -3.56 -22.03 13.42
N PHE A 243 -3.32 -20.84 12.86
CA PHE A 243 -2.38 -19.88 13.49
C PHE A 243 -2.96 -18.46 13.54
N GLN A 244 -2.73 -17.81 14.68
CA GLN A 244 -3.50 -16.72 15.30
C GLN A 244 -3.27 -15.32 14.70
N HIS A 245 -4.26 -14.44 14.96
CA HIS A 245 -4.26 -12.96 14.82
C HIS A 245 -4.36 -12.34 13.41
N ILE A 246 -5.03 -13.03 12.48
CA ILE A 246 -5.32 -12.50 11.15
C ILE A 246 -6.67 -11.75 11.16
N HIS A 247 -6.65 -10.50 10.71
CA HIS A 247 -7.82 -9.71 10.33
C HIS A 247 -8.03 -9.83 8.81
N PRO A 248 -8.89 -10.73 8.33
CA PRO A 248 -8.76 -11.17 6.96
C PRO A 248 -9.41 -10.26 5.93
N VAL A 249 -10.36 -9.40 6.29
CA VAL A 249 -11.13 -8.64 5.29
C VAL A 249 -11.21 -7.16 5.66
N LYS A 250 -10.81 -6.33 4.70
CA LYS A 250 -11.17 -4.91 4.64
C LYS A 250 -12.15 -4.70 3.51
N VAL A 251 -13.18 -3.91 3.74
CA VAL A 251 -14.27 -3.73 2.77
C VAL A 251 -14.27 -2.30 2.28
N VAL A 252 -14.43 -2.09 0.98
CA VAL A 252 -14.59 -0.75 0.39
C VAL A 252 -16.05 -0.50 0.07
N MET A 253 -16.62 0.59 0.57
CA MET A 253 -17.95 1.08 0.18
C MET A 253 -17.79 1.93 -1.09
N SER A 254 -17.95 1.29 -2.25
CA SER A 254 -17.65 1.89 -3.55
C SER A 254 -18.89 2.59 -4.12
N PHE A 255 -19.04 3.87 -3.78
CA PHE A 255 -20.11 4.77 -4.27
C PHE A 255 -19.82 5.41 -5.64
N HIS A 256 -18.93 4.79 -6.41
CA HIS A 256 -18.46 5.29 -7.69
C HIS A 256 -18.53 4.18 -8.75
N GLU A 257 -18.48 4.59 -10.02
CA GLU A 257 -18.34 3.72 -11.17
C GLU A 257 -16.96 3.04 -11.17
N CYS A 258 -16.92 1.73 -11.42
CA CYS A 258 -15.67 1.05 -11.76
C CYS A 258 -15.37 1.31 -13.24
N GLY A 259 -14.31 2.09 -13.52
CA GLY A 259 -13.74 2.18 -14.85
C GLY A 259 -13.28 0.79 -15.30
N GLY A 260 -13.66 0.38 -16.51
CA GLY A 260 -13.19 -0.86 -17.12
C GLY A 260 -11.73 -0.70 -17.53
N ASN A 261 -10.82 -0.79 -16.56
CA ASN A 261 -9.42 -0.39 -16.71
C ASN A 261 -8.53 -1.51 -17.24
N GLY A 262 -9.11 -2.57 -17.80
CA GLY A 262 -8.39 -3.65 -18.45
C GLY A 262 -9.18 -4.31 -19.59
N PRO A 263 -8.49 -4.90 -20.59
CA PRO A 263 -9.14 -5.65 -21.65
C PRO A 263 -9.93 -6.83 -21.06
N GLY A 264 -11.25 -6.77 -21.17
CA GLY A 264 -12.17 -7.80 -20.67
C GLY A 264 -12.86 -7.47 -19.33
N GLU A 265 -12.54 -6.34 -18.69
CA GLU A 265 -13.27 -5.89 -17.49
C GLU A 265 -14.56 -5.17 -17.88
N ILE A 266 -15.69 -5.69 -17.39
CA ILE A 266 -16.99 -5.08 -17.61
C ILE A 266 -17.12 -3.91 -16.62
N PRO A 267 -17.36 -2.67 -17.11
CA PRO A 267 -17.51 -1.52 -16.22
C PRO A 267 -18.74 -1.72 -15.31
N ILE A 268 -18.59 -1.28 -14.06
CA ILE A 268 -19.65 -1.34 -13.05
C ILE A 268 -20.17 0.09 -12.87
N PRO A 269 -21.29 0.48 -13.50
CA PRO A 269 -21.82 1.83 -13.39
C PRO A 269 -22.47 2.06 -12.02
N LEU A 270 -22.84 3.32 -11.74
CA LEU A 270 -23.77 3.64 -10.65
C LEU A 270 -25.13 2.91 -10.86
N PRO A 271 -25.96 2.76 -9.80
CA PRO A 271 -27.23 2.06 -9.92
C PRO A 271 -28.11 2.56 -11.06
N LYS A 272 -28.77 1.63 -11.74
CA LYS A 272 -29.62 1.93 -12.91
C LYS A 272 -30.66 3.00 -12.60
N TRP A 273 -31.29 2.92 -11.43
CA TRP A 273 -32.31 3.89 -11.01
C TRP A 273 -31.75 5.30 -10.78
N VAL A 274 -30.47 5.45 -10.44
CA VAL A 274 -29.77 6.75 -10.34
C VAL A 274 -29.47 7.27 -11.73
N MET A 275 -28.97 6.41 -12.62
CA MET A 275 -28.70 6.76 -14.01
C MET A 275 -29.98 7.19 -14.75
N GLU A 276 -31.12 6.59 -14.43
CA GLU A 276 -32.44 7.03 -14.94
C GLU A 276 -32.81 8.44 -14.46
N ILE A 277 -32.62 8.75 -13.17
CA ILE A 277 -32.84 10.11 -12.64
C ILE A 277 -31.90 11.11 -13.34
N GLY A 278 -30.66 10.71 -13.60
CA GLY A 278 -29.66 11.53 -14.29
C GLY A 278 -30.04 11.91 -15.71
N LYS A 279 -30.94 11.16 -16.38
CA LYS A 279 -31.47 11.54 -17.70
C LYS A 279 -32.36 12.78 -17.63
N ASP A 280 -33.20 12.87 -16.59
CA ASP A 280 -34.12 13.99 -16.38
C ASP A 280 -33.45 15.15 -15.62
N ASN A 281 -32.51 14.83 -14.74
CA ASN A 281 -31.85 15.77 -13.85
C ASN A 281 -30.33 15.56 -13.88
N GLN A 282 -29.69 16.04 -14.95
CA GLN A 282 -28.25 15.89 -15.17
C GLN A 282 -27.38 16.55 -14.08
N ASP A 283 -27.92 17.51 -13.34
CA ASP A 283 -27.21 18.23 -12.27
C ASP A 283 -26.96 17.38 -11.01
N ILE A 284 -27.42 16.12 -10.97
CA ILE A 284 -27.00 15.19 -9.91
C ILE A 284 -25.53 14.76 -10.05
N PHE A 285 -24.89 15.08 -11.18
CA PHE A 285 -23.52 14.74 -11.50
C PHE A 285 -22.62 15.98 -11.55
N PHE A 286 -21.33 15.80 -11.27
CA PHE A 286 -20.35 16.87 -11.41
C PHE A 286 -20.31 17.39 -12.84
N THR A 287 -20.11 18.70 -12.96
CA THR A 287 -20.26 19.40 -14.23
C THR A 287 -19.14 20.41 -14.40
N ASP A 288 -18.52 20.39 -15.57
CA ASP A 288 -17.49 21.34 -15.96
C ASP A 288 -18.08 22.63 -16.56
N ARG A 289 -17.21 23.56 -16.96
CA ARG A 289 -17.64 24.87 -17.47
C ARG A 289 -18.45 24.76 -18.77
N GLU A 290 -18.16 23.76 -19.61
CA GLU A 290 -18.84 23.53 -20.88
C GLU A 290 -20.19 22.81 -20.70
N GLY A 291 -20.52 22.37 -19.48
CA GLY A 291 -21.75 21.67 -19.16
C GLY A 291 -21.67 20.15 -19.36
N ARG A 292 -20.49 19.59 -19.59
CA ARG A 292 -20.26 18.13 -19.69
C ARG A 292 -20.40 17.50 -18.31
N ARG A 293 -20.99 16.30 -18.25
CA ARG A 293 -21.37 15.63 -17.00
C ARG A 293 -20.48 14.42 -16.71
N ASN A 294 -19.88 14.40 -15.54
CA ASN A 294 -19.10 13.27 -15.06
C ASN A 294 -20.01 12.32 -14.25
N THR A 295 -20.35 11.16 -14.84
CA THR A 295 -21.31 10.19 -14.26
C THR A 295 -20.67 9.14 -13.34
N GLU A 296 -19.42 9.34 -12.91
CA GLU A 296 -18.70 8.33 -12.12
C GLU A 296 -19.16 8.34 -10.66
N CYS A 297 -19.60 9.47 -10.13
CA CYS A 297 -20.16 9.61 -8.79
C CYS A 297 -21.18 10.75 -8.74
N LEU A 298 -21.93 10.86 -7.64
CA LEU A 298 -22.86 11.97 -7.43
C LEU A 298 -22.11 13.27 -7.10
N SER A 299 -22.62 14.41 -7.59
CA SER A 299 -22.16 15.73 -7.17
C SER A 299 -22.46 15.95 -5.68
N TRP A 300 -21.49 16.49 -4.94
CA TRP A 300 -21.68 16.89 -3.54
C TRP A 300 -22.72 18.00 -3.38
N GLY A 301 -23.10 18.68 -4.46
CA GLY A 301 -24.20 19.64 -4.47
C GLY A 301 -25.54 19.05 -4.03
N ILE A 302 -25.74 17.74 -4.18
CA ILE A 302 -26.98 17.05 -3.79
C ILE A 302 -26.91 16.32 -2.44
N ASP A 303 -25.84 16.50 -1.68
CA ASP A 303 -25.68 15.89 -0.34
C ASP A 303 -26.83 16.18 0.60
N LYS A 304 -27.49 17.33 0.43
CA LYS A 304 -28.60 17.82 1.26
C LYS A 304 -29.90 18.03 0.48
N GLU A 305 -29.94 17.63 -0.79
CA GLU A 305 -31.07 17.88 -1.69
C GLU A 305 -31.81 16.58 -1.99
N ARG A 306 -33.14 16.55 -1.77
CA ARG A 306 -33.96 15.32 -1.88
C ARG A 306 -34.35 14.98 -3.32
N VAL A 307 -33.34 14.74 -4.16
CA VAL A 307 -33.52 14.54 -5.61
C VAL A 307 -33.36 13.07 -6.04
N LEU A 308 -33.10 12.16 -5.11
CA LEU A 308 -32.91 10.73 -5.35
C LEU A 308 -34.13 9.92 -4.86
N LYS A 309 -35.29 10.12 -5.50
CA LYS A 309 -36.59 9.53 -5.12
C LYS A 309 -36.97 9.82 -3.66
N GLY A 310 -36.83 11.08 -3.25
CA GLY A 310 -37.15 11.55 -1.90
C GLY A 310 -36.00 11.47 -0.89
N ARG A 311 -34.85 10.89 -1.27
CA ARG A 311 -33.62 10.87 -0.47
C ARG A 311 -32.59 11.89 -0.95
N THR A 312 -31.72 12.30 -0.04
CA THR A 312 -30.49 13.06 -0.33
C THR A 312 -29.34 12.14 -0.71
N GLY A 313 -28.25 12.68 -1.28
CA GLY A 313 -27.04 11.89 -1.58
C GLY A 313 -26.46 11.21 -0.34
N THR A 314 -26.39 11.94 0.78
CA THR A 314 -25.82 11.41 2.03
C THR A 314 -26.70 10.34 2.69
N GLU A 315 -28.03 10.47 2.62
CA GLU A 315 -28.96 9.43 3.08
C GLU A 315 -28.81 8.13 2.29
N VAL A 316 -28.63 8.22 0.97
CA VAL A 316 -28.40 7.03 0.13
C VAL A 316 -27.12 6.30 0.57
N TYR A 317 -26.03 7.02 0.82
CA TYR A 317 -24.78 6.41 1.31
C TYR A 317 -24.98 5.79 2.69
N PHE A 318 -25.64 6.49 3.60
CA PHE A 318 -25.91 5.99 4.95
C PHE A 318 -26.77 4.72 4.96
N ASP A 319 -27.86 4.69 4.18
CA ASP A 319 -28.74 3.52 4.09
C ASP A 319 -27.98 2.28 3.58
N LEU A 320 -27.08 2.47 2.59
CA LEU A 320 -26.23 1.40 2.07
C LEU A 320 -25.28 0.86 3.14
N MET A 321 -24.54 1.75 3.81
CA MET A 321 -23.59 1.39 4.87
C MET A 321 -24.30 0.66 6.02
N ARG A 322 -25.46 1.17 6.43
CA ARG A 322 -26.30 0.54 7.44
C ARG A 322 -26.80 -0.83 6.98
N SER A 323 -27.24 -0.98 5.73
CA SER A 323 -27.66 -2.28 5.20
C SER A 323 -26.49 -3.29 5.22
N PHE A 324 -25.28 -2.87 4.86
CA PHE A 324 -24.09 -3.71 4.93
C PHE A 324 -23.81 -4.14 6.36
N ARG A 325 -23.75 -3.18 7.30
CA ARG A 325 -23.51 -3.44 8.72
C ARG A 325 -24.51 -4.46 9.28
N MET A 326 -25.80 -4.28 8.99
CA MET A 326 -26.85 -5.19 9.48
C MET A 326 -26.78 -6.58 8.85
N HIS A 327 -26.47 -6.68 7.55
CA HIS A 327 -26.45 -7.96 6.84
C HIS A 327 -25.25 -8.84 7.25
N PHE A 328 -24.12 -8.21 7.58
CA PHE A 328 -22.87 -8.90 7.93
C PHE A 328 -22.49 -8.75 9.41
N ASP A 329 -23.47 -8.52 10.29
CA ASP A 329 -23.25 -8.36 11.74
C ASP A 329 -22.48 -9.53 12.35
N ASP A 330 -22.77 -10.76 11.90
CA ASP A 330 -22.04 -11.94 12.32
C ASP A 330 -20.54 -11.87 11.97
N LEU A 331 -20.19 -11.33 10.80
CA LEU A 331 -18.79 -11.20 10.37
C LEU A 331 -18.04 -10.08 11.09
N PHE A 332 -18.74 -9.03 11.51
CA PHE A 332 -18.19 -7.99 12.38
C PHE A 332 -17.97 -8.51 13.80
N ALA A 333 -18.96 -9.22 14.37
CA ALA A 333 -18.85 -9.81 15.70
C ALA A 333 -17.75 -10.88 15.79
N GLU A 334 -17.55 -11.65 14.72
CA GLU A 334 -16.45 -12.62 14.58
C GLU A 334 -15.08 -11.94 14.37
N GLY A 335 -15.03 -10.63 14.06
CA GLY A 335 -13.79 -9.91 13.74
C GLY A 335 -13.21 -10.22 12.35
N LEU A 336 -13.99 -10.87 11.47
CA LEU A 336 -13.58 -11.18 10.10
C LEU A 336 -13.40 -9.90 9.27
N ILE A 337 -14.34 -8.97 9.40
CA ILE A 337 -14.28 -7.63 8.81
C ILE A 337 -13.64 -6.71 9.84
N SER A 338 -12.44 -6.20 9.55
CA SER A 338 -11.64 -5.42 10.50
C SER A 338 -11.65 -3.91 10.25
N ALA A 339 -11.94 -3.51 9.01
CA ALA A 339 -12.00 -2.10 8.64
C ALA A 339 -12.90 -1.89 7.42
N VAL A 340 -13.44 -0.68 7.33
CA VAL A 340 -14.25 -0.23 6.19
C VAL A 340 -13.63 1.02 5.57
N GLU A 341 -13.37 0.96 4.27
CA GLU A 341 -12.95 2.09 3.45
C GLU A 341 -14.17 2.78 2.85
N ILE A 342 -14.27 4.09 3.00
CA ILE A 342 -15.42 4.87 2.57
C ILE A 342 -15.06 5.66 1.30
N GLY A 343 -15.72 5.35 0.18
CA GLY A 343 -15.56 6.11 -1.05
C GLY A 343 -16.17 7.52 -0.92
N LEU A 344 -15.41 8.57 -1.22
CA LEU A 344 -15.84 9.97 -1.05
C LEU A 344 -15.96 10.75 -2.37
N GLY A 345 -15.88 10.08 -3.51
CA GLY A 345 -15.91 10.73 -4.81
C GLY A 345 -15.45 9.81 -5.95
N PRO A 346 -14.98 10.37 -7.07
CA PRO A 346 -14.55 9.59 -8.23
C PRO A 346 -13.40 8.66 -7.82
N SER A 347 -13.44 7.43 -8.31
CA SER A 347 -12.46 6.37 -8.00
C SER A 347 -12.35 6.03 -6.50
N GLY A 348 -13.39 6.41 -5.73
CA GLY A 348 -13.46 6.24 -4.28
C GLY A 348 -12.71 7.32 -3.49
N GLU A 349 -12.28 8.40 -4.14
CA GLU A 349 -11.33 9.35 -3.57
C GLU A 349 -11.96 10.67 -3.20
N LEU A 350 -11.40 11.32 -2.18
CA LEU A 350 -11.80 12.65 -1.78
C LEU A 350 -11.19 13.72 -2.71
N LYS A 351 -11.76 13.87 -3.91
CA LYS A 351 -11.37 14.88 -4.90
C LYS A 351 -12.50 15.18 -5.89
N TYR A 352 -12.39 16.30 -6.60
CA TYR A 352 -13.23 16.55 -7.78
C TYR A 352 -12.72 15.76 -9.01
N PRO A 353 -13.59 15.42 -9.98
CA PRO A 353 -13.18 14.77 -11.23
C PRO A 353 -12.56 15.75 -12.25
N SER A 354 -11.52 16.49 -11.84
CA SER A 354 -10.98 17.64 -12.59
C SER A 354 -10.04 17.30 -13.74
N PHE A 355 -9.64 16.05 -13.93
CA PHE A 355 -8.73 15.59 -14.98
C PHE A 355 -9.22 14.26 -15.58
N ALA A 356 -10.52 14.15 -15.86
CA ALA A 356 -11.10 12.96 -16.44
C ALA A 356 -10.72 12.81 -17.93
N GLU A 357 -10.03 11.72 -18.29
CA GLU A 357 -9.61 11.47 -19.69
C GLU A 357 -10.77 11.35 -20.66
N ARG A 358 -11.91 10.80 -20.18
CA ARG A 358 -13.17 10.74 -20.93
C ARG A 358 -13.72 12.12 -21.31
N MET A 359 -13.28 13.17 -20.61
CA MET A 359 -13.61 14.57 -20.92
C MET A 359 -12.54 15.25 -21.79
N GLY A 360 -11.55 14.49 -22.28
CA GLY A 360 -10.49 15.01 -23.16
C GLY A 360 -9.27 15.57 -22.43
N TRP A 361 -9.19 15.42 -21.10
CA TRP A 361 -7.97 15.77 -20.36
C TRP A 361 -6.80 14.86 -20.78
N ARG A 362 -5.60 15.43 -20.82
CA ARG A 362 -4.34 14.75 -21.09
C ARG A 362 -3.28 15.30 -20.14
N TYR A 363 -2.45 14.42 -19.61
CA TYR A 363 -1.30 14.82 -18.82
C TYR A 363 -0.34 15.70 -19.64
N PRO A 364 0.25 16.77 -19.07
CA PRO A 364 0.10 17.30 -17.71
C PRO A 364 -0.90 18.48 -17.62
N GLY A 365 -2.07 18.43 -18.26
CA GLY A 365 -3.04 19.54 -18.22
C GLY A 365 -3.46 19.96 -16.80
N ILE A 366 -3.74 21.24 -16.57
CA ILE A 366 -4.15 21.78 -15.25
C ILE A 366 -5.51 21.23 -14.74
N GLY A 367 -6.32 20.64 -15.60
CA GLY A 367 -7.67 20.21 -15.27
C GLY A 367 -8.70 21.35 -15.27
N GLU A 368 -9.94 21.07 -14.86
CA GLU A 368 -11.01 22.06 -14.77
C GLU A 368 -11.80 21.96 -13.46
N PHE A 369 -12.26 23.10 -12.94
CA PHE A 369 -13.20 23.15 -11.81
C PHE A 369 -14.52 22.45 -12.16
N GLN A 370 -14.99 21.56 -11.28
CA GLN A 370 -16.15 20.69 -11.51
C GLN A 370 -17.40 21.15 -10.75
N CYS A 371 -17.64 22.46 -10.68
CA CYS A 371 -18.67 23.06 -9.81
C CYS A 371 -19.87 23.66 -10.54
N TYR A 372 -20.11 23.32 -11.81
CA TYR A 372 -21.08 24.01 -12.67
C TYR A 372 -22.47 23.38 -12.69
N ASP A 373 -22.71 22.33 -11.89
CA ASP A 373 -24.06 21.81 -11.69
C ASP A 373 -24.91 22.83 -10.92
N LYS A 374 -26.23 22.81 -11.14
CA LYS A 374 -27.10 23.83 -10.56
C LYS A 374 -27.06 23.91 -9.02
N TYR A 375 -26.75 22.81 -8.32
CA TYR A 375 -26.76 22.77 -6.86
C TYR A 375 -25.49 23.36 -6.28
N LEU A 376 -24.32 23.03 -6.82
CA LEU A 376 -23.06 23.67 -6.47
C LEU A 376 -23.06 25.16 -6.85
N GLN A 377 -23.62 25.53 -8.01
CA GLN A 377 -23.81 26.94 -8.38
C GLN A 377 -24.74 27.67 -7.40
N LEU A 378 -25.78 27.01 -6.90
CA LEU A 378 -26.65 27.58 -5.86
C LEU A 378 -25.90 27.73 -4.52
N SER A 379 -25.08 26.75 -4.14
CA SER A 379 -24.21 26.83 -2.96
C SER A 379 -23.25 28.01 -3.05
N LEU A 380 -22.57 28.19 -4.19
CA LEU A 380 -21.68 29.30 -4.45
C LEU A 380 -22.38 30.65 -4.37
N ARG A 381 -23.59 30.77 -4.94
CA ARG A 381 -24.42 32.00 -4.82
C ARG A 381 -24.75 32.33 -3.37
N LYS A 382 -25.09 31.31 -2.56
CA LYS A 382 -25.36 31.50 -1.13
C LYS A 382 -24.11 31.99 -0.40
N ALA A 383 -22.96 31.37 -0.63
CA ALA A 383 -21.69 31.77 -0.02
C ALA A 383 -21.27 33.21 -0.41
N ALA A 384 -21.39 33.56 -1.69
CA ALA A 384 -21.07 34.90 -2.18
C ALA A 384 -21.99 35.98 -1.58
N LYS A 385 -23.29 35.68 -1.45
CA LYS A 385 -24.25 36.56 -0.78
C LYS A 385 -23.94 36.74 0.71
N GLN A 386 -23.58 35.68 1.42
CA GLN A 386 -23.20 35.74 2.84
C GLN A 386 -21.96 36.60 3.07
N ARG A 387 -21.00 36.58 2.14
CA ARG A 387 -19.80 37.43 2.20
C ARG A 387 -20.05 38.88 1.75
N GLY A 388 -21.25 39.23 1.30
CA GLY A 388 -21.60 40.58 0.84
C GLY A 388 -21.16 40.90 -0.59
N HIS A 389 -20.70 39.90 -1.36
CA HIS A 389 -20.16 40.08 -2.71
C HIS A 389 -20.88 39.18 -3.71
N SER A 390 -22.17 39.42 -3.97
CA SER A 390 -22.99 38.59 -4.86
C SER A 390 -22.45 38.47 -6.29
N PHE A 391 -21.63 39.42 -6.75
CA PHE A 391 -20.99 39.34 -8.07
C PHE A 391 -19.87 38.27 -8.14
N TRP A 392 -19.40 37.75 -7.00
CA TRP A 392 -18.47 36.60 -6.93
C TRP A 392 -19.16 35.24 -7.07
N ALA A 393 -20.48 35.20 -7.28
CA ALA A 393 -21.26 33.97 -7.35
C ALA A 393 -21.11 33.19 -8.67
N ARG A 394 -19.87 32.98 -9.13
CA ARG A 394 -19.54 32.28 -10.37
C ARG A 394 -18.18 31.60 -10.28
N GLY A 395 -17.92 30.64 -11.17
CA GLY A 395 -16.60 30.07 -11.36
C GLY A 395 -15.65 31.06 -12.08
N PRO A 396 -14.33 30.88 -11.99
CA PRO A 396 -13.36 31.77 -12.63
C PRO A 396 -13.43 31.71 -14.17
N ASP A 397 -13.58 32.88 -14.78
CA ASP A 397 -13.79 33.02 -16.23
C ASP A 397 -12.50 32.82 -17.06
N ASN A 398 -11.35 32.93 -16.42
CA ASN A 398 -10.00 32.94 -17.01
C ASN A 398 -9.12 31.76 -16.52
N ALA A 399 -9.74 30.68 -16.06
CA ALA A 399 -9.05 29.47 -15.58
C ALA A 399 -8.53 28.54 -16.69
N GLY A 400 -8.71 28.89 -17.96
CA GLY A 400 -8.34 28.03 -19.09
C GLY A 400 -9.29 26.85 -19.26
N ASN A 401 -8.76 25.76 -19.80
CA ASN A 401 -9.42 24.47 -20.02
C ASN A 401 -8.57 23.31 -19.50
N TYR A 402 -9.08 22.07 -19.60
CA TYR A 402 -8.43 20.86 -19.09
C TYR A 402 -6.92 20.75 -19.40
N ASN A 403 -6.51 21.13 -20.62
CA ASN A 403 -5.15 20.91 -21.13
C ASN A 403 -4.29 22.18 -21.17
N SER A 404 -4.79 23.28 -20.61
CA SER A 404 -4.02 24.52 -20.49
C SER A 404 -2.84 24.36 -19.54
N ARG A 405 -1.83 25.22 -19.66
CA ARG A 405 -0.74 25.37 -18.69
C ARG A 405 -1.01 26.53 -17.75
N PRO A 406 -0.51 26.53 -16.49
CA PRO A 406 -0.78 27.61 -15.54
C PRO A 406 -0.46 29.00 -16.10
N GLN A 407 0.68 29.14 -16.78
CA GLN A 407 1.17 30.40 -17.35
C GLN A 407 0.31 30.92 -18.51
N GLU A 408 -0.49 30.07 -19.15
CA GLU A 408 -1.38 30.43 -20.26
C GLU A 408 -2.73 30.98 -19.77
N THR A 409 -3.01 30.87 -18.47
CA THR A 409 -4.29 31.27 -17.88
C THR A 409 -4.16 32.56 -17.09
N GLY A 410 -5.19 33.41 -17.09
CA GLY A 410 -5.22 34.58 -16.21
C GLY A 410 -5.42 34.22 -14.73
N PHE A 411 -6.00 33.05 -14.46
CA PHE A 411 -6.29 32.62 -13.10
C PHE A 411 -5.06 32.01 -12.41
N PHE A 412 -4.34 31.08 -13.05
CA PHE A 412 -3.28 30.28 -12.41
C PHE A 412 -1.85 30.77 -12.70
N CYS A 413 -1.66 31.78 -13.56
CA CYS A 413 -0.34 32.33 -13.82
C CYS A 413 0.27 32.95 -12.56
N GLU A 414 1.57 33.25 -12.60
CA GLU A 414 2.23 33.93 -11.49
C GLU A 414 1.54 35.28 -11.21
N ARG A 415 1.15 35.52 -9.95
CA ARG A 415 0.32 36.68 -9.53
C ARG A 415 -1.04 36.76 -10.22
N GLY A 416 -1.55 35.64 -10.72
CA GLY A 416 -2.89 35.51 -11.30
C GLY A 416 -4.01 35.60 -10.29
N ASP A 417 -5.26 35.51 -10.78
CA ASP A 417 -6.45 35.75 -9.97
C ASP A 417 -6.65 34.74 -8.83
N TYR A 418 -5.99 33.57 -8.85
CA TYR A 418 -6.04 32.59 -7.76
C TYR A 418 -5.67 33.19 -6.39
N ASP A 419 -4.78 34.18 -6.36
CA ASP A 419 -4.32 34.86 -5.14
C ASP A 419 -5.07 36.18 -4.84
N SER A 420 -5.99 36.59 -5.72
CA SER A 420 -6.87 37.76 -5.54
C SER A 420 -7.93 37.53 -4.45
N TYR A 421 -8.61 38.59 -4.02
CA TYR A 421 -9.74 38.47 -3.08
C TYR A 421 -10.85 37.52 -3.59
N TYR A 422 -11.12 37.56 -4.90
CA TYR A 422 -12.09 36.67 -5.53
C TYR A 422 -11.57 35.23 -5.59
N GLY A 423 -10.33 35.02 -6.03
CA GLY A 423 -9.73 33.69 -6.14
C GLY A 423 -9.63 32.99 -4.79
N ARG A 424 -9.17 33.69 -3.76
CA ARG A 424 -9.14 33.16 -2.38
C ARG A 424 -10.53 32.81 -1.86
N PHE A 425 -11.54 33.63 -2.16
CA PHE A 425 -12.93 33.32 -1.82
C PHE A 425 -13.42 32.05 -2.54
N PHE A 426 -13.22 31.96 -3.86
CA PHE A 426 -13.69 30.85 -4.67
C PHE A 426 -13.00 29.53 -4.30
N LEU A 427 -11.66 29.54 -4.17
CA LEU A 427 -10.87 28.36 -3.81
C LEU A 427 -11.17 27.90 -2.37
N HIS A 428 -11.38 28.83 -1.45
CA HIS A 428 -11.85 28.50 -0.10
C HIS A 428 -13.23 27.84 -0.15
N TRP A 429 -14.21 28.39 -0.89
CA TRP A 429 -15.53 27.76 -1.02
C TRP A 429 -15.45 26.36 -1.67
N TYR A 430 -14.66 26.22 -2.73
CA TYR A 430 -14.53 24.98 -3.49
C TYR A 430 -13.89 23.85 -2.65
N SER A 431 -12.81 24.17 -1.92
CA SER A 431 -12.17 23.24 -0.99
C SER A 431 -13.00 22.99 0.27
N GLN A 432 -13.70 24.01 0.80
CA GLN A 432 -14.60 23.83 1.94
C GLN A 432 -15.77 22.90 1.61
N THR A 433 -16.29 22.94 0.37
CA THR A 433 -17.34 22.02 -0.07
C THR A 433 -16.87 20.56 -0.04
N LEU A 434 -15.61 20.31 -0.43
CA LEU A 434 -14.95 18.99 -0.32
C LEU A 434 -14.85 18.54 1.15
N LEU A 435 -14.42 19.43 2.04
CA LEU A 435 -14.30 19.15 3.48
C LEU A 435 -15.66 18.88 4.13
N ASP A 436 -16.67 19.67 3.79
CA ASP A 436 -18.04 19.51 4.28
C ASP A 436 -18.62 18.16 3.85
N HIS A 437 -18.40 17.75 2.60
CA HIS A 437 -18.78 16.44 2.10
C HIS A 437 -18.14 15.32 2.92
N ALA A 438 -16.81 15.33 3.05
CA ALA A 438 -16.08 14.34 3.83
C ALA A 438 -16.59 14.26 5.28
N ASN A 439 -16.75 15.41 5.94
CA ASN A 439 -17.23 15.46 7.32
C ASN A 439 -18.65 14.89 7.45
N ASN A 440 -19.56 15.19 6.51
CA ASN A 440 -20.93 14.67 6.56
C ASN A 440 -20.97 13.14 6.35
N VAL A 441 -20.29 12.64 5.32
CA VAL A 441 -20.29 11.20 5.00
C VAL A 441 -19.57 10.39 6.08
N LEU A 442 -18.42 10.87 6.58
CA LEU A 442 -17.70 10.18 7.66
C LEU A 442 -18.46 10.21 8.98
N SER A 443 -19.21 11.27 9.27
CA SER A 443 -20.11 11.29 10.42
C SER A 443 -21.22 10.25 10.33
N LEU A 444 -21.76 10.00 9.13
CA LEU A 444 -22.78 8.98 8.92
C LEU A 444 -22.17 7.57 8.95
N ALA A 445 -20.98 7.41 8.38
CA ALA A 445 -20.25 6.16 8.42
C ALA A 445 -19.85 5.78 9.87
N SER A 446 -19.45 6.74 10.71
CA SER A 446 -19.15 6.48 12.12
C SER A 446 -20.38 6.02 12.92
N LEU A 447 -21.57 6.47 12.53
CA LEU A 447 -22.84 5.99 13.09
C LEU A 447 -23.22 4.60 12.57
N ALA A 448 -22.86 4.28 11.32
CA ALA A 448 -23.19 2.99 10.72
C ALA A 448 -22.24 1.87 11.17
N PHE A 449 -20.97 2.19 11.48
CA PHE A 449 -19.91 1.22 11.76
C PHE A 449 -19.28 1.40 13.13
N GLU A 450 -20.09 1.71 14.16
CA GLU A 450 -19.63 1.89 15.55
C GLU A 450 -18.48 0.92 15.92
N ASP A 451 -17.41 1.46 16.51
CA ASP A 451 -16.17 0.77 16.91
C ASP A 451 -15.34 0.08 15.79
N THR A 452 -15.73 0.21 14.52
CA THR A 452 -14.96 -0.31 13.38
C THR A 452 -13.99 0.73 12.84
N LYS A 453 -12.75 0.31 12.53
CA LYS A 453 -11.73 1.18 11.94
C LYS A 453 -12.18 1.69 10.56
N MET A 454 -12.21 3.02 10.39
CA MET A 454 -12.53 3.68 9.13
C MET A 454 -11.27 4.00 8.33
N ILE A 455 -11.32 3.79 7.02
CA ILE A 455 -10.25 4.12 6.08
C ILE A 455 -10.79 5.13 5.08
N VAL A 456 -10.02 6.18 4.80
CA VAL A 456 -10.35 7.16 3.76
C VAL A 456 -9.21 7.20 2.77
N LYS A 457 -9.56 7.02 1.50
CA LYS A 457 -8.62 7.12 0.39
C LYS A 457 -8.50 8.57 -0.04
N VAL A 458 -7.32 9.14 0.18
CA VAL A 458 -6.90 10.39 -0.45
C VAL A 458 -5.83 9.98 -1.44
N ARG A 459 -6.23 9.73 -2.69
CA ARG A 459 -5.31 9.21 -3.70
C ARG A 459 -4.46 10.31 -4.28
N GLU A 460 -3.22 9.92 -4.47
CA GLU A 460 -2.31 10.42 -5.45
C GLU A 460 -2.80 10.03 -6.88
N CYS A 461 -3.37 10.99 -7.62
CA CYS A 461 -4.15 10.74 -8.84
C CYS A 461 -3.42 9.91 -9.89
N SER A 462 -4.01 8.80 -10.33
CA SER A 462 -3.52 8.04 -11.47
C SER A 462 -4.28 8.45 -12.73
N VAL A 463 -3.53 8.54 -13.81
CA VAL A 463 -4.06 8.67 -15.17
C VAL A 463 -4.27 7.25 -15.71
N ASP A 464 -5.39 7.01 -16.39
CA ASP A 464 -5.83 5.70 -16.87
C ASP A 464 -5.10 5.38 -18.18
N VAL A 465 -3.80 5.12 -18.13
CA VAL A 465 -3.04 4.82 -19.36
C VAL A 465 -3.09 3.33 -19.64
N TYR A 466 -4.24 2.87 -20.10
CA TYR A 466 -4.33 1.57 -20.78
C TYR A 466 -4.20 1.68 -22.30
N GLN A 467 -4.05 2.90 -22.85
CA GLN A 467 -4.03 3.12 -24.31
C GLN A 467 -2.78 3.82 -24.89
N ILE A 468 -1.66 3.84 -24.16
CA ILE A 468 -0.34 4.17 -24.74
C ILE A 468 0.46 2.91 -25.13
N ILE A 469 -0.02 1.70 -24.79
CA ILE A 469 0.66 0.44 -25.14
C ILE A 469 0.24 -0.08 -26.53
N LEU A 470 0.25 0.79 -27.54
CA LEU A 470 0.26 0.38 -28.96
C LEU A 470 1.25 1.18 -29.82
N SER A 471 2.11 1.99 -29.21
CA SER A 471 3.32 2.52 -29.85
C SER A 471 4.52 2.11 -29.01
N GLU A 472 5.60 1.65 -29.66
CA GLU A 472 6.82 1.09 -29.04
C GLU A 472 7.63 2.10 -28.18
N VAL A 473 7.02 2.64 -27.12
CA VAL A 473 7.68 3.48 -26.12
C VAL A 473 7.13 3.08 -24.75
N PHE A 474 8.03 2.55 -23.92
CA PHE A 474 7.79 2.28 -22.50
C PHE A 474 7.42 3.60 -21.80
N GLU A 475 6.14 3.79 -21.49
CA GLU A 475 5.66 4.96 -20.75
C GLU A 475 5.09 4.56 -19.38
N MET A 476 5.61 5.22 -18.35
CA MET A 476 5.39 4.93 -16.94
C MET A 476 4.63 6.10 -16.29
N GLN A 477 3.47 5.87 -15.67
CA GLN A 477 2.73 6.91 -14.94
C GLN A 477 3.18 7.05 -13.49
N ILE A 478 3.31 8.30 -13.08
CA ILE A 478 3.48 8.75 -11.71
C ILE A 478 2.08 9.16 -11.20
N PRO A 479 1.67 8.78 -9.97
CA PRO A 479 0.42 9.25 -9.38
C PRO A 479 0.66 10.14 -8.17
N ALA A 480 -0.07 11.26 -8.17
CA ALA A 480 -0.21 12.39 -7.25
C ALA A 480 -0.79 13.52 -8.09
N VAL A 481 -1.37 14.57 -7.51
CA VAL A 481 -1.47 15.81 -8.30
C VAL A 481 -0.12 16.54 -8.25
N TYR A 482 0.95 15.84 -8.66
CA TYR A 482 2.35 16.27 -8.53
C TYR A 482 2.77 17.21 -9.67
N TRP A 483 2.04 17.19 -10.80
CA TRP A 483 2.30 18.08 -11.90
C TRP A 483 1.81 19.49 -11.56
N TRP A 484 2.56 20.50 -12.01
CA TRP A 484 2.44 21.90 -11.60
C TRP A 484 2.71 22.17 -10.11
N TYR A 485 3.15 21.19 -9.31
CA TYR A 485 3.47 21.40 -7.89
C TYR A 485 4.62 22.41 -7.68
N LYS A 486 5.56 22.52 -8.63
CA LYS A 486 6.63 23.54 -8.57
C LYS A 486 6.17 24.93 -9.04
N THR A 487 4.91 25.10 -9.45
CA THR A 487 4.37 26.42 -9.81
C THR A 487 3.72 27.08 -8.60
N PRO A 488 3.76 28.42 -8.44
CA PRO A 488 3.18 29.10 -7.27
C PRO A 488 1.71 28.80 -7.00
N SER A 489 0.94 28.53 -8.06
CA SER A 489 -0.50 28.29 -7.99
C SER A 489 -0.86 26.85 -7.70
N HIS A 490 0.03 25.87 -7.93
CA HIS A 490 -0.30 24.44 -7.78
C HIS A 490 -1.60 24.08 -8.54
N ALA A 491 -1.72 24.55 -9.78
CA ALA A 491 -3.00 24.65 -10.49
C ALA A 491 -3.84 23.36 -10.52
N ALA A 492 -3.20 22.20 -10.73
CA ALA A 492 -3.91 20.93 -10.74
C ALA A 492 -4.44 20.53 -9.36
N GLU A 493 -3.72 20.82 -8.28
CA GLU A 493 -4.21 20.59 -6.91
C GLU A 493 -5.45 21.46 -6.64
N LEU A 494 -5.41 22.73 -7.08
CA LEU A 494 -6.54 23.65 -6.93
C LEU A 494 -7.80 23.15 -7.67
N THR A 495 -7.68 22.68 -8.92
CA THR A 495 -8.83 22.15 -9.66
C THR A 495 -9.35 20.84 -9.06
N ALA A 496 -8.47 20.01 -8.47
CA ALA A 496 -8.82 18.80 -7.74
C ALA A 496 -9.55 19.05 -6.41
N GLY A 497 -9.47 20.29 -5.89
CA GLY A 497 -10.10 20.71 -4.63
C GLY A 497 -9.13 20.86 -3.46
N TYR A 498 -7.85 20.55 -3.65
CA TYR A 498 -6.80 20.74 -2.64
C TYR A 498 -6.29 22.17 -2.71
N TYR A 499 -6.72 23.01 -1.76
CA TYR A 499 -6.30 24.42 -1.73
C TYR A 499 -4.87 24.55 -1.16
N ASN A 500 -3.87 24.12 -1.94
CA ASN A 500 -2.45 23.99 -1.54
C ASN A 500 -1.48 24.91 -2.31
N PRO A 501 -1.72 26.23 -2.45
CA PRO A 501 -0.71 27.12 -3.04
C PRO A 501 0.50 27.24 -2.10
N THR A 502 1.65 27.64 -2.65
CA THR A 502 2.95 27.76 -1.95
C THR A 502 2.95 28.47 -0.58
N ASN A 503 1.97 29.31 -0.27
CA ASN A 503 1.86 30.06 0.98
C ASN A 503 1.03 29.38 2.09
N GLN A 504 0.48 28.19 1.85
CA GLN A 504 -0.29 27.44 2.87
C GLN A 504 -0.24 25.92 2.62
N ASN A 505 -0.43 25.14 3.69
CA ASN A 505 -0.60 23.69 3.57
C ASN A 505 -2.08 23.34 3.36
N GLY A 506 -2.45 22.98 2.12
CA GLY A 506 -3.82 22.64 1.74
C GLY A 506 -4.34 21.31 2.27
N TYR A 507 -3.45 20.42 2.73
CA TYR A 507 -3.82 19.09 3.24
C TYR A 507 -4.14 19.10 4.74
N SER A 508 -3.64 20.07 5.51
CA SER A 508 -3.85 20.14 6.96
C SER A 508 -5.33 20.11 7.35
N SER A 509 -6.18 20.88 6.67
CA SER A 509 -7.64 20.91 6.95
C SER A 509 -8.32 19.56 6.68
N ILE A 510 -7.88 18.84 5.64
CA ILE A 510 -8.36 17.49 5.32
C ILE A 510 -7.97 16.55 6.47
N PHE A 511 -6.72 16.60 6.92
CA PHE A 511 -6.23 15.74 7.99
C PHE A 511 -6.91 16.02 9.33
N GLN A 512 -7.29 17.27 9.62
CA GLN A 512 -8.11 17.58 10.80
C GLN A 512 -9.48 16.90 10.73
N VAL A 513 -10.15 16.91 9.58
CA VAL A 513 -11.42 16.19 9.38
C VAL A 513 -11.21 14.69 9.53
N LEU A 514 -10.19 14.10 8.91
CA LEU A 514 -9.90 12.67 9.04
C LEU A 514 -9.60 12.28 10.49
N LYS A 515 -8.82 13.10 11.20
CA LYS A 515 -8.42 12.85 12.60
C LYS A 515 -9.63 12.88 13.53
N LYS A 516 -10.59 13.77 13.30
CA LYS A 516 -11.86 13.85 14.04
C LYS A 516 -12.61 12.50 14.05
N TYR A 517 -12.53 11.73 12.96
CA TYR A 517 -13.19 10.44 12.83
C TYR A 517 -12.25 9.25 13.03
N SER A 518 -11.02 9.48 13.53
CA SER A 518 -9.97 8.46 13.66
C SER A 518 -9.74 7.66 12.35
N ALA A 519 -9.93 8.31 11.21
CA ALA A 519 -9.78 7.66 9.91
C ALA A 519 -8.31 7.41 9.60
N THR A 520 -8.02 6.29 8.96
CA THR A 520 -6.70 6.01 8.36
C THR A 520 -6.63 6.60 6.98
N LEU A 521 -5.57 7.36 6.72
CA LEU A 521 -5.25 7.88 5.40
C LEU A 521 -4.67 6.76 4.53
N LYS A 522 -5.36 6.36 3.46
CA LYS A 522 -4.79 5.44 2.48
C LYS A 522 -4.05 6.23 1.41
N PHE A 523 -2.73 6.23 1.53
CA PHE A 523 -1.77 6.79 0.60
C PHE A 523 -1.47 5.79 -0.52
N VAL A 524 -1.26 6.26 -1.74
CA VAL A 524 -1.06 5.38 -2.90
C VAL A 524 0.38 5.52 -3.39
N CYS A 525 1.22 4.52 -3.13
CA CYS A 525 2.67 4.51 -3.35
C CYS A 525 3.11 4.15 -4.77
N LEU A 526 4.23 4.77 -5.15
CA LEU A 526 4.93 4.61 -6.41
C LEU A 526 5.99 3.50 -6.40
N GLY A 527 6.08 2.75 -7.49
CA GLY A 527 7.14 1.76 -7.73
C GLY A 527 8.44 2.41 -8.23
N LEU A 528 8.45 3.13 -9.35
CA LEU A 528 9.65 3.80 -9.90
C LEU A 528 9.38 5.27 -10.25
N PRO A 529 10.37 6.16 -10.12
CA PRO A 529 10.57 7.26 -11.05
C PRO A 529 11.42 6.77 -12.22
N SER A 530 10.92 6.99 -13.44
CA SER A 530 11.76 6.92 -14.65
C SER A 530 12.94 7.89 -14.52
N PRO A 531 14.12 7.63 -15.13
CA PRO A 531 15.12 8.67 -15.29
C PRO A 531 14.46 9.88 -15.94
N ILE A 532 14.49 10.98 -15.20
CA ILE A 532 14.03 12.30 -15.62
C ILE A 532 14.63 12.56 -17.01
N HIS A 533 13.84 12.48 -18.06
CA HIS A 533 14.07 13.39 -19.16
C HIS A 533 13.71 14.76 -18.58
N GLU A 534 14.69 15.67 -18.57
CA GLU A 534 14.60 17.09 -18.21
C GLU A 534 13.61 17.84 -19.13
N ASN A 535 12.38 17.36 -19.27
CA ASN A 535 11.32 18.13 -19.88
C ASN A 535 10.56 18.81 -18.74
N ASP A 536 11.20 19.86 -18.21
CA ASP A 536 10.74 20.80 -17.16
C ASP A 536 9.30 21.34 -17.39
N SER A 537 8.73 21.09 -18.56
CA SER A 537 7.39 21.45 -19.01
C SER A 537 6.23 21.10 -18.06
N ALA A 538 6.35 20.10 -17.19
CA ALA A 538 5.27 19.69 -16.26
C ALA A 538 5.44 20.27 -14.84
N PHE A 539 6.57 20.92 -14.53
CA PHE A 539 6.88 21.49 -13.21
C PHE A 539 6.52 20.54 -12.05
N SER A 540 6.87 19.26 -12.21
CA SER A 540 6.47 18.19 -11.31
C SER A 540 7.38 18.04 -10.09
N ASP A 541 6.79 17.62 -8.98
CA ASP A 541 7.52 17.20 -7.77
C ASP A 541 6.77 16.12 -6.97
N SER A 542 6.93 14.85 -7.37
CA SER A 542 6.29 13.75 -6.66
C SER A 542 6.92 13.50 -5.28
N GLU A 543 8.25 13.57 -5.16
CA GLU A 543 8.93 13.36 -3.89
C GLU A 543 8.58 14.45 -2.87
N GLY A 544 8.54 15.72 -3.30
CA GLY A 544 8.13 16.84 -2.45
C GLY A 544 6.68 16.71 -1.96
N LEU A 545 5.77 16.28 -2.84
CA LEU A 545 4.37 16.06 -2.46
C LEU A 545 4.18 14.87 -1.52
N VAL A 546 4.82 13.72 -1.80
CA VAL A 546 4.83 12.55 -0.91
C VAL A 546 5.32 12.98 0.49
N TRP A 547 6.42 13.73 0.53
CA TRP A 547 6.97 14.25 1.78
C TRP A 547 6.00 15.20 2.49
N GLN A 548 5.36 16.14 1.78
CA GLN A 548 4.39 17.07 2.36
C GLN A 548 3.20 16.33 2.98
N VAL A 549 2.58 15.43 2.22
CA VAL A 549 1.37 14.69 2.61
C VAL A 549 1.65 13.76 3.78
N GLN A 550 2.72 12.95 3.71
CA GLN A 550 3.02 11.97 4.76
C GLN A 550 3.40 12.62 6.08
N ASN A 551 4.34 13.57 6.07
CA ASN A 551 4.76 14.24 7.29
C ASN A 551 3.60 15.03 7.89
N SER A 552 2.87 15.78 7.07
CA SER A 552 1.72 16.53 7.57
C SER A 552 0.63 15.60 8.14
N ALA A 553 0.38 14.43 7.55
CA ALA A 553 -0.59 13.48 8.09
C ALA A 553 -0.15 12.91 9.45
N TRP A 554 1.12 12.50 9.57
CA TRP A 554 1.68 12.02 10.82
C TRP A 554 1.74 13.09 11.92
N ASP A 555 2.07 14.34 11.56
CA ASP A 555 2.09 15.47 12.51
C ASP A 555 0.68 15.78 13.05
N HIS A 556 -0.37 15.46 12.29
CA HIS A 556 -1.77 15.51 12.75
C HIS A 556 -2.20 14.22 13.49
N GLY A 557 -1.28 13.28 13.69
CA GLY A 557 -1.50 12.03 14.41
C GLY A 557 -2.40 11.04 13.66
N LEU A 558 -2.40 11.06 12.33
CA LEU A 558 -3.12 10.08 11.52
C LEU A 558 -2.33 8.78 11.35
N ASP A 559 -3.06 7.67 11.31
CA ASP A 559 -2.54 6.43 10.74
C ASP A 559 -2.47 6.58 9.22
N ILE A 560 -1.38 6.09 8.62
CA ILE A 560 -1.23 6.02 7.17
C ILE A 560 -1.23 4.55 6.75
N ALA A 561 -1.86 4.24 5.62
CA ALA A 561 -1.78 2.96 4.93
C ALA A 561 -1.30 3.18 3.50
N GLY A 562 -0.67 2.17 2.90
CA GLY A 562 -0.15 2.24 1.52
C GLY A 562 -1.00 1.45 0.53
N GLN A 563 -0.92 1.80 -0.75
CA GLN A 563 -1.44 1.00 -1.86
C GLN A 563 -0.58 1.20 -3.11
N ASN A 564 -0.27 0.18 -3.92
CA ASN A 564 0.41 0.41 -5.21
C ASN A 564 -0.58 0.81 -6.33
N ILE A 565 -0.15 1.66 -7.27
CA ILE A 565 -0.97 2.06 -8.43
C ILE A 565 -1.04 0.99 -9.53
N GLN A 566 0.11 0.46 -9.92
CA GLN A 566 0.23 -0.50 -11.01
C GLN A 566 1.06 -1.70 -10.52
N PRO A 567 0.99 -2.86 -11.17
CA PRO A 567 1.84 -4.00 -10.84
C PRO A 567 3.32 -3.62 -10.99
N CYS A 568 3.96 -3.33 -9.86
CA CYS A 568 5.40 -3.14 -9.78
C CYS A 568 6.00 -4.54 -9.73
N PHE A 569 6.59 -5.01 -10.82
CA PHE A 569 7.17 -6.36 -10.87
C PHE A 569 8.67 -6.39 -10.61
N ASP A 570 9.32 -5.23 -10.58
CA ASP A 570 10.75 -5.14 -10.43
C ASP A 570 11.15 -4.92 -8.97
N LYS A 571 12.35 -5.41 -8.63
CA LYS A 571 12.89 -5.38 -7.26
C LYS A 571 13.17 -3.97 -6.76
N GLU A 572 13.51 -3.04 -7.65
CA GLU A 572 13.82 -1.67 -7.26
C GLU A 572 12.55 -0.95 -6.81
N GLY A 573 11.46 -1.11 -7.55
CA GLY A 573 10.23 -0.45 -7.15
C GLY A 573 9.57 -1.02 -5.90
N TYR A 574 9.66 -2.33 -5.67
CA TYR A 574 9.30 -2.89 -4.37
C TYR A 574 10.16 -2.32 -3.24
N SER A 575 11.46 -2.13 -3.47
CA SER A 575 12.35 -1.57 -2.45
C SER A 575 11.95 -0.14 -2.09
N ARG A 576 11.59 0.69 -3.08
CA ARG A 576 11.10 2.06 -2.84
C ARG A 576 9.79 2.07 -2.08
N ILE A 577 8.82 1.23 -2.46
CA ILE A 577 7.56 1.09 -1.72
C ILE A 577 7.84 0.76 -0.25
N VAL A 578 8.77 -0.15 0.02
CA VAL A 578 9.15 -0.50 1.40
C VAL A 578 9.82 0.69 2.11
N GLU A 579 10.71 1.43 1.44
CA GLU A 579 11.34 2.64 2.01
C GLU A 579 10.33 3.75 2.33
N THR A 580 9.35 3.98 1.46
CA THR A 580 8.25 4.93 1.69
C THR A 580 7.35 4.47 2.84
N THR A 581 7.07 3.17 2.91
CA THR A 581 6.19 2.59 3.95
C THR A 581 6.83 2.63 5.32
N LYS A 582 8.14 2.37 5.41
CA LYS A 582 8.91 2.36 6.66
C LYS A 582 10.27 3.04 6.48
N PRO A 583 10.29 4.38 6.50
CA PRO A 583 11.51 5.14 6.33
C PRO A 583 12.52 4.80 7.42
N ARG A 584 13.71 4.30 7.03
CA ARG A 584 14.74 3.85 7.98
C ARG A 584 15.32 4.97 8.83
N ASN A 585 15.28 6.19 8.29
CA ASN A 585 15.91 7.37 8.88
C ASN A 585 14.89 8.33 9.52
N ASP A 586 13.62 7.94 9.66
CA ASP A 586 12.64 8.76 10.37
C ASP A 586 12.95 8.73 11.88
N PRO A 587 13.24 9.89 12.51
CA PRO A 587 13.65 9.94 13.92
C PRO A 587 12.56 9.47 14.88
N ASP A 588 11.30 9.60 14.46
CA ASP A 588 10.11 9.22 15.22
C ASP A 588 9.70 7.75 14.97
N ARG A 589 10.46 7.03 14.13
CA ARG A 589 10.22 5.63 13.73
C ARG A 589 8.82 5.41 13.14
N ARG A 590 8.31 6.43 12.46
CA ARG A 590 6.99 6.39 11.81
C ARG A 590 7.02 5.40 10.66
N HIS A 591 5.91 4.68 10.50
CA HIS A 591 5.71 3.68 9.46
C HIS A 591 4.21 3.53 9.19
N PHE A 592 3.88 2.91 8.06
CA PHE A 592 2.48 2.69 7.71
C PHE A 592 1.88 1.58 8.57
N SER A 593 0.60 1.75 8.89
CA SER A 593 -0.21 0.80 9.64
C SER A 593 -0.51 -0.50 8.88
N PHE A 594 -0.57 -0.44 7.54
CA PHE A 594 -0.68 -1.58 6.64
C PHE A 594 -0.44 -1.15 5.18
N PHE A 595 -0.33 -2.13 4.29
CA PHE A 595 -0.20 -1.92 2.85
C PHE A 595 -1.21 -2.77 2.08
N VAL A 596 -1.75 -2.24 0.98
CA VAL A 596 -2.69 -2.92 0.08
C VAL A 596 -2.02 -3.15 -1.26
N TYR A 597 -1.78 -4.40 -1.61
CA TYR A 597 -1.27 -4.79 -2.90
C TYR A 597 -2.40 -4.96 -3.92
N GLN A 598 -2.41 -4.11 -4.95
CA GLN A 598 -3.27 -4.19 -6.12
C GLN A 598 -2.65 -5.15 -7.14
N GLN A 599 -3.37 -6.23 -7.48
CA GLN A 599 -2.88 -7.23 -8.43
C GLN A 599 -3.04 -6.81 -9.91
N PRO A 600 -2.14 -7.27 -10.81
CA PRO A 600 -2.36 -7.22 -12.26
C PRO A 600 -3.61 -8.02 -12.68
N SER A 601 -4.46 -7.42 -13.51
CA SER A 601 -5.55 -8.11 -14.21
C SER A 601 -5.17 -8.29 -15.70
N PRO A 602 -5.35 -9.47 -16.32
CA PRO A 602 -5.85 -10.74 -15.77
C PRO A 602 -4.73 -11.65 -15.23
N LEU A 603 -5.14 -12.69 -14.49
CA LEU A 603 -4.38 -13.73 -13.77
C LEU A 603 -3.30 -14.52 -14.56
N VAL A 604 -2.88 -14.08 -15.74
CA VAL A 604 -2.07 -14.85 -16.71
C VAL A 604 -0.56 -14.77 -16.45
N GLN A 605 -0.06 -13.85 -15.63
CA GLN A 605 1.36 -13.82 -15.24
C GLN A 605 1.64 -14.71 -14.02
N ARG A 606 1.37 -16.02 -14.17
CA ARG A 606 1.35 -17.01 -13.07
C ARG A 606 2.71 -17.57 -12.64
N GLU A 607 3.85 -17.09 -13.14
CA GLU A 607 5.14 -17.71 -12.77
C GLU A 607 6.29 -16.72 -12.48
N ILE A 608 6.27 -15.51 -13.04
CA ILE A 608 7.44 -14.60 -13.00
C ILE A 608 7.32 -13.51 -11.92
N GLY A 609 6.13 -13.26 -11.33
CA GLY A 609 5.92 -12.20 -10.33
C GLY A 609 5.78 -12.66 -8.87
N PHE A 610 5.73 -13.97 -8.61
CA PHE A 610 5.40 -14.49 -7.28
C PHE A 610 6.59 -14.52 -6.33
N SER A 611 7.80 -14.72 -6.84
CA SER A 611 9.00 -14.72 -5.99
C SER A 611 9.32 -13.32 -5.46
N GLU A 612 8.98 -12.31 -6.25
CA GLU A 612 9.13 -10.90 -5.98
C GLU A 612 8.06 -10.44 -4.99
N LEU A 613 6.80 -10.88 -5.16
CA LEU A 613 5.74 -10.63 -4.21
C LEU A 613 6.02 -11.27 -2.83
N ASP A 614 6.51 -12.51 -2.80
CA ASP A 614 6.95 -13.17 -1.56
C ASP A 614 8.09 -12.38 -0.89
N SER A 615 9.09 -11.95 -1.66
CA SER A 615 10.19 -11.12 -1.17
C SER A 615 9.71 -9.76 -0.65
N PHE A 616 8.73 -9.16 -1.31
CA PHE A 616 8.12 -7.89 -0.90
C PHE A 616 7.35 -8.05 0.41
N ILE A 617 6.44 -9.03 0.51
CA ILE A 617 5.65 -9.29 1.71
C ILE A 617 6.56 -9.52 2.91
N LYS A 618 7.55 -10.38 2.76
CA LYS A 618 8.49 -10.66 3.84
C LYS A 618 9.31 -9.40 4.18
N SER A 619 9.75 -8.62 3.19
CA SER A 619 10.41 -7.32 3.46
C SER A 619 9.51 -6.38 4.27
N MET A 620 8.21 -6.31 3.98
CA MET A 620 7.22 -5.53 4.72
C MET A 620 7.04 -6.03 6.16
N HIS A 621 7.05 -7.35 6.35
CA HIS A 621 7.01 -7.99 7.66
C HIS A 621 8.32 -7.87 8.47
N GLY A 622 9.39 -7.33 7.87
CA GLY A 622 10.70 -7.26 8.50
C GLY A 622 11.45 -8.60 8.51
N LEU A 623 11.06 -9.51 7.61
CA LEU A 623 11.62 -10.83 7.40
C LEU A 623 12.33 -10.87 6.03
N ILE A 624 13.64 -11.12 5.96
CA ILE A 624 14.28 -12.02 4.97
C ILE A 624 15.78 -11.88 5.09
N GLY A 625 16.35 -13.06 5.28
CA GLY A 625 17.71 -13.45 4.96
C GLY A 625 17.96 -14.95 5.20
N GLN A 626 16.95 -15.83 5.11
CA GLN A 626 17.17 -17.29 5.26
C GLN A 626 17.07 -18.11 3.96
N ASN A 627 16.43 -17.58 2.90
CA ASN A 627 16.20 -18.39 1.69
C ASN A 627 17.32 -18.40 0.65
N HIS A 628 18.32 -17.52 0.74
CA HIS A 628 19.53 -17.68 -0.08
C HIS A 628 20.54 -18.62 0.57
N PHE A 629 20.61 -18.71 1.90
CA PHE A 629 21.48 -19.68 2.56
C PHE A 629 20.93 -21.10 2.43
N ALA A 630 19.62 -21.30 2.59
CA ALA A 630 18.98 -22.61 2.45
C ALA A 630 18.95 -23.13 1.00
N LYS A 631 18.73 -22.28 -0.02
CA LYS A 631 18.83 -22.70 -1.43
C LYS A 631 20.28 -22.89 -1.90
N PHE A 632 21.24 -22.12 -1.38
CA PHE A 632 22.67 -22.35 -1.68
C PHE A 632 23.17 -23.62 -0.99
N LEU A 633 22.65 -23.97 0.18
CA LEU A 633 22.87 -25.27 0.82
C LEU A 633 22.16 -26.40 0.08
N ALA A 634 20.93 -26.22 -0.42
CA ALA A 634 20.20 -27.28 -1.12
C ALA A 634 20.74 -27.56 -2.54
N VAL A 635 21.05 -26.52 -3.32
CA VAL A 635 21.57 -26.67 -4.70
C VAL A 635 23.09 -26.92 -4.71
N GLY A 636 23.80 -26.51 -3.65
CA GLY A 636 25.24 -26.76 -3.49
C GLY A 636 25.59 -28.09 -2.80
N ALA A 637 24.66 -28.73 -2.08
CA ALA A 637 24.93 -29.98 -1.39
C ALA A 637 24.65 -31.24 -2.23
N GLU A 638 23.76 -31.19 -3.23
CA GLU A 638 23.51 -32.38 -4.07
C GLU A 638 24.75 -32.83 -4.88
N PRO A 639 25.61 -31.94 -5.42
CA PRO A 639 26.83 -32.40 -6.10
C PRO A 639 27.95 -32.81 -5.12
N CYS A 640 27.91 -32.38 -3.86
CA CYS A 640 28.95 -32.67 -2.87
C CYS A 640 28.70 -33.96 -2.08
N ILE A 641 27.46 -34.38 -1.90
CA ILE A 641 27.12 -35.64 -1.22
C ILE A 641 27.32 -36.84 -2.17
N SER A 642 27.17 -36.65 -3.49
CA SER A 642 27.43 -37.67 -4.51
C SER A 642 28.91 -38.07 -4.65
N TRP A 643 29.87 -37.31 -4.11
CA TRP A 643 31.31 -37.61 -4.20
C TRP A 643 31.90 -38.30 -2.96
N VAL A 644 31.09 -38.49 -1.90
CA VAL A 644 31.54 -39.11 -0.64
C VAL A 644 30.89 -40.47 -0.40
N VAL A 645 29.93 -40.89 -1.23
CA VAL A 645 29.25 -42.20 -1.13
C VAL A 645 29.58 -43.13 -2.32
N HIS A 646 30.71 -42.89 -3.01
CA HIS A 646 31.31 -43.88 -3.91
C HIS A 646 32.83 -43.99 -3.72
#